data_AF-A0A3N7HCH6-F1
#
_entry.id   AF-A0A3N7HCH6-F1
#
_cell.length_a   1.000
_cell.length_b   1.000
_cell.length_c   1.000
_cell.angle_alpha   90.00
_cell.angle_beta   90.00
_cell.angle_gamma   90.00
#
_symmetry.space_group_name_H-M   'P 1'
#
loop_
_entity.id
_entity.type
_entity.pdbx_description
1 polymer ?
#
loop_
_entity_poly.entity_id
_entity_poly.type
_entity_poly.pdbx_seq_one_letter_code
_entity_poly.pdbx_strand_id
1 'polypeptide(L)'
;ADEQQAASIVSALGLLETPHGIKTCAEGPRDYTYQWDNPNGWPPLHYLAVKGLSDYGYRREAERIGRKYLHTVSGNFGRTNHLWEKYNMDDGSVNTVNEYEMPKFLGWTAGVFVAISDLLASLPDHYAGMREPWLEKARANTPKLIRTKRYPVRLVDISPSTEAFQGYAATNPRPIHAFYLLPFSKGKAAVLDFGEHLTGTFHFSLRALNRAADAPVKLRFTFGEVPSEVAVPFDPYPGTLSKGWLQDEEVTVMTMSDTVSVERRMAFRYVKVEVIGMPNYAFAFNAAYCEAATSASDKPEALAAGTDPLIARIDSIGLLTLRECMQTVFEDGPKRDRRLWTGDLYLQAMANNRSYRQQDLTRRCLYLLAGVSDTSGYLYPTLFERPEPHAQKGRFLLEYALLYNAALKDYLDATGDTATVMDLWPVARKQVQIVRNLVMSDGLVDYARAMKAYWVFFDWNDKLHREAALQGFLVFALKESYALASKLGVEGELSDLPALSDRMVRAALDKMYDRQNRLFAGALDPQISYASQIWMVLGGMVTGEEAKEVLLALEERTDAVKPNSPYLYHYYIQALINSGLHKEAKDKLTSYWGSMVKKGADTFWEVFDEGNDYLSPYGFYPMNSYCHAWSCTPVYFIRKYPEIFQE
;
A
#
# COMPACT_ATOMS: atom_id res chain seq x y z
N ALA A 1 8.61 39.30 -6.65
CA ALA A 1 8.31 38.88 -5.27
C ALA A 1 9.60 38.36 -4.67
N ASP A 2 9.85 38.56 -3.38
CA ASP A 2 10.88 37.76 -2.70
C ASP A 2 10.38 36.32 -2.48
N GLU A 3 11.26 35.41 -2.04
CA GLU A 3 10.92 34.00 -1.80
C GLU A 3 9.79 33.84 -0.77
N GLN A 4 9.71 34.72 0.23
CA GLN A 4 8.72 34.66 1.29
C GLN A 4 7.33 35.07 0.78
N GLN A 5 7.26 36.11 -0.04
CA GLN A 5 6.05 36.53 -0.74
C GLN A 5 5.58 35.46 -1.72
N ALA A 6 6.49 34.83 -2.46
CA ALA A 6 6.16 33.74 -3.36
C ALA A 6 5.57 32.54 -2.60
N ALA A 7 6.18 32.15 -1.48
CA ALA A 7 5.68 31.08 -0.61
C ALA A 7 4.28 31.39 -0.03
N SER A 8 4.03 32.66 0.32
CA SER A 8 2.72 33.11 0.79
C SER A 8 1.64 32.98 -0.30
N ILE A 9 1.94 33.41 -1.53
CA ILE A 9 1.03 33.27 -2.68
C ILE A 9 0.75 31.78 -2.98
N VAL A 10 1.77 30.93 -2.95
CA VAL A 10 1.61 29.48 -3.15
C VAL A 10 0.68 28.87 -2.11
N SER A 11 0.81 29.30 -0.86
CA SER A 11 -0.06 28.85 0.23
C SER A 11 -1.51 29.30 0.02
N ALA A 12 -1.73 30.44 -0.64
CA ALA A 12 -3.05 30.98 -0.96
C ALA A 12 -3.69 30.39 -2.25
N LEU A 13 -2.95 29.61 -3.07
CA LEU A 13 -3.48 29.02 -4.31
C LEU A 13 -4.78 28.23 -4.09
N GLY A 14 -4.91 27.60 -2.92
CA GLY A 14 -6.07 26.80 -2.56
C GLY A 14 -7.40 27.55 -2.57
N LEU A 15 -7.38 28.89 -2.54
CA LEU A 15 -8.57 29.75 -2.61
C LEU A 15 -9.19 29.84 -4.02
N LEU A 16 -8.38 29.67 -5.06
CA LEU A 16 -8.80 29.80 -6.46
C LEU A 16 -8.76 28.47 -7.20
N GLU A 17 -7.97 27.52 -6.72
CA GLU A 17 -7.73 26.28 -7.42
C GLU A 17 -8.84 25.25 -7.24
N THR A 18 -9.28 24.68 -8.36
CA THR A 18 -10.31 23.66 -8.46
C THR A 18 -9.74 22.37 -9.09
N PRO A 19 -10.53 21.28 -9.24
CA PRO A 19 -10.11 20.14 -10.05
C PRO A 19 -9.87 20.46 -11.54
N HIS A 20 -10.42 21.57 -12.05
CA HIS A 20 -10.43 21.92 -13.47
C HIS A 20 -9.45 23.04 -13.85
N GLY A 21 -8.76 23.64 -12.88
CA GLY A 21 -7.80 24.72 -13.10
C GLY A 21 -7.79 25.70 -11.94
N ILE A 22 -7.67 26.99 -12.26
CA ILE A 22 -7.80 28.11 -11.32
C ILE A 22 -8.90 29.05 -11.76
N LYS A 23 -9.71 29.49 -10.81
CA LYS A 23 -10.68 30.57 -10.97
C LYS A 23 -9.95 31.91 -11.12
N THR A 24 -10.55 32.82 -11.87
CA THR A 24 -10.12 34.23 -11.95
C THR A 24 -10.18 34.93 -10.60
N CYS A 25 -11.13 34.56 -9.74
CA CYS A 25 -11.39 35.16 -8.45
C CYS A 25 -12.21 34.24 -7.53
N ALA A 26 -12.23 34.54 -6.23
CA ALA A 26 -13.10 33.88 -5.26
C ALA A 26 -14.58 34.25 -5.47
N GLU A 27 -15.47 33.42 -4.91
CA GLU A 27 -16.90 33.69 -4.85
C GLU A 27 -17.19 34.86 -3.90
N GLY A 28 -18.15 35.72 -4.27
CA GLY A 28 -18.52 36.87 -3.46
C GLY A 28 -19.67 37.66 -4.09
N PRO A 29 -20.34 38.53 -3.30
CA PRO A 29 -21.46 39.34 -3.78
C PRO A 29 -20.99 40.30 -4.87
N ARG A 30 -21.75 40.39 -5.98
CA ARG A 30 -21.50 41.34 -7.07
C ARG A 30 -22.78 41.95 -7.55
N ASP A 31 -22.71 43.26 -7.83
CA ASP A 31 -23.82 44.02 -8.40
C ASP A 31 -23.93 43.83 -9.92
N TYR A 32 -22.86 43.36 -10.57
CA TYR A 32 -22.76 43.17 -12.01
C TYR A 32 -21.94 41.92 -12.35
N THR A 33 -22.30 41.30 -13.47
CA THR A 33 -21.62 40.11 -13.99
C THR A 33 -20.51 40.51 -14.96
N TYR A 34 -19.27 40.12 -14.66
CA TYR A 34 -18.11 40.29 -15.55
C TYR A 34 -17.56 38.96 -16.04
N GLN A 35 -16.87 39.01 -17.18
CA GLN A 35 -16.21 37.84 -17.79
C GLN A 35 -15.13 37.17 -16.90
N TRP A 36 -14.63 37.86 -15.87
CA TRP A 36 -13.68 37.31 -14.89
C TRP A 36 -14.32 37.00 -13.54
N ASP A 37 -15.65 36.83 -13.49
CA ASP A 37 -16.33 36.41 -12.26
C ASP A 37 -16.18 34.91 -12.02
N ASN A 38 -16.34 34.50 -10.76
CA ASN A 38 -16.57 33.10 -10.43
C ASN A 38 -17.81 32.58 -11.21
N PRO A 39 -17.75 31.41 -11.87
CA PRO A 39 -16.74 30.35 -11.76
C PRO A 39 -15.70 30.33 -12.89
N ASN A 40 -15.52 31.42 -13.62
CA ASN A 40 -14.73 31.41 -14.85
C ASN A 40 -13.23 31.21 -14.58
N GLY A 41 -12.61 30.40 -15.44
CA GLY A 41 -11.17 30.30 -15.58
C GLY A 41 -10.75 30.85 -16.93
N TRP A 42 -9.79 31.77 -16.90
CA TRP A 42 -9.32 32.47 -18.09
C TRP A 42 -7.91 32.00 -18.48
N PRO A 43 -7.65 31.61 -19.74
CA PRO A 43 -6.37 31.04 -20.18
C PRO A 43 -5.14 31.89 -19.84
N PRO A 44 -5.11 33.22 -20.07
CA PRO A 44 -3.93 34.02 -19.75
C PRO A 44 -3.54 33.96 -18.26
N LEU A 45 -4.50 33.91 -17.34
CA LEU A 45 -4.20 33.78 -15.91
C LEU A 45 -3.62 32.42 -15.56
N HIS A 46 -4.07 31.35 -16.22
CA HIS A 46 -3.45 30.03 -16.07
C HIS A 46 -2.00 30.04 -16.51
N TYR A 47 -1.70 30.64 -17.66
CA TYR A 47 -0.31 30.77 -18.11
C TYR A 47 0.54 31.55 -17.12
N LEU A 48 0.07 32.72 -16.67
CA LEU A 48 0.80 33.55 -15.71
C LEU A 48 1.05 32.81 -14.38
N ALA A 49 0.04 32.08 -13.89
CA ALA A 49 0.19 31.28 -12.67
C ALA A 49 1.21 30.14 -12.87
N VAL A 50 1.06 29.34 -13.92
CA VAL A 50 1.94 28.18 -14.19
C VAL A 50 3.38 28.64 -14.45
N LYS A 51 3.56 29.67 -15.27
CA LYS A 51 4.88 30.25 -15.53
C LYS A 51 5.48 30.87 -14.26
N GLY A 52 4.72 31.65 -13.50
CA GLY A 52 5.19 32.24 -12.26
C GLY A 52 5.62 31.18 -11.24
N LEU A 53 4.82 30.12 -11.08
CA LEU A 53 5.19 29.00 -10.21
C LEU A 53 6.47 28.31 -10.68
N SER A 54 6.61 28.07 -11.98
CA SER A 54 7.82 27.48 -12.55
C SER A 54 9.05 28.37 -12.34
N ASP A 55 8.95 29.67 -12.64
CA ASP A 55 10.04 30.63 -12.52
C ASP A 55 10.56 30.76 -11.08
N TYR A 56 9.68 30.58 -10.09
CA TYR A 56 10.02 30.60 -8.66
C TYR A 56 10.33 29.20 -8.08
N GLY A 57 10.42 28.17 -8.92
CA GLY A 57 10.81 26.82 -8.49
C GLY A 57 9.69 25.95 -7.91
N TYR A 58 8.43 26.43 -7.87
CA TYR A 58 7.23 25.69 -7.48
C TYR A 58 6.73 24.78 -8.61
N ARG A 59 7.62 23.88 -9.07
CA ARG A 59 7.41 23.04 -10.26
C ARG A 59 6.20 22.11 -10.12
N ARG A 60 5.95 21.59 -8.92
CA ARG A 60 4.80 20.72 -8.66
C ARG A 60 3.49 21.45 -8.85
N GLU A 61 3.42 22.65 -8.31
CA GLU A 61 2.26 23.51 -8.41
C GLU A 61 2.05 23.96 -9.86
N ALA A 62 3.13 24.32 -10.56
CA ALA A 62 3.12 24.63 -11.99
C ALA A 62 2.59 23.45 -12.82
N GLU A 63 3.14 22.25 -12.61
CA GLU A 63 2.73 21.03 -13.31
C GLU A 63 1.28 20.66 -13.02
N ARG A 64 0.89 20.68 -11.74
CA ARG A 64 -0.47 20.36 -11.30
C ARG A 64 -1.51 21.29 -11.89
N ILE A 65 -1.30 22.61 -11.82
CA ILE A 65 -2.24 23.60 -12.35
C ILE A 65 -2.24 23.56 -13.89
N GLY A 66 -1.05 23.45 -14.51
CA GLY A 66 -0.92 23.36 -15.95
C GLY A 66 -1.65 22.13 -16.51
N ARG A 67 -1.47 20.95 -15.91
CA ARG A 67 -2.16 19.72 -16.33
C ARG A 67 -3.67 19.79 -16.16
N LYS A 68 -4.16 20.38 -15.05
CA LYS A 68 -5.60 20.60 -14.86
C LYS A 68 -6.19 21.45 -15.98
N TYR A 69 -5.53 22.55 -16.31
CA TYR A 69 -5.94 23.42 -17.40
C TYR A 69 -5.94 22.68 -18.75
N LEU A 70 -4.83 22.02 -19.10
CA LEU A 70 -4.72 21.28 -20.36
C LEU A 70 -5.81 20.20 -20.48
N HIS A 71 -6.09 19.47 -19.39
CA HIS A 71 -7.13 18.46 -19.34
C HIS A 71 -8.53 19.06 -19.54
N THR A 72 -8.84 20.19 -18.92
CA THR A 72 -10.12 20.89 -19.11
C THR A 72 -10.29 21.36 -20.55
N VAL A 73 -9.25 21.94 -21.15
CA VAL A 73 -9.28 22.40 -22.54
C VAL A 73 -9.41 21.23 -23.51
N SER A 74 -8.58 20.19 -23.38
CA SER A 74 -8.60 19.04 -24.27
C SER A 74 -9.90 18.22 -24.15
N GLY A 75 -10.42 18.08 -22.93
CA GLY A 75 -11.67 17.39 -22.65
C GLY A 75 -12.86 18.09 -23.31
N ASN A 76 -12.93 19.42 -23.24
CA ASN A 76 -13.97 20.17 -23.94
C ASN A 76 -13.78 20.17 -25.45
N PHE A 77 -12.54 20.29 -25.94
CA PHE A 77 -12.27 20.19 -27.37
C PHE A 77 -12.74 18.85 -27.94
N GLY A 78 -12.48 17.72 -27.26
CA GLY A 78 -12.95 16.40 -27.66
C GLY A 78 -14.48 16.24 -27.67
N ARG A 79 -15.22 17.03 -26.87
CA ARG A 79 -16.69 17.00 -26.83
C ARG A 79 -17.33 17.97 -27.81
N THR A 80 -16.78 19.16 -27.95
CA THR A 80 -17.42 20.27 -28.69
C THR A 80 -16.77 20.55 -30.04
N ASN A 81 -15.60 19.97 -30.34
CA ASN A 81 -14.75 20.30 -31.50
C ASN A 81 -14.37 21.80 -31.60
N HIS A 82 -14.38 22.52 -30.49
CA HIS A 82 -14.07 23.95 -30.43
C HIS A 82 -13.22 24.27 -29.20
N LEU A 83 -12.35 25.27 -29.33
CA LEU A 83 -11.71 25.93 -28.19
C LEU A 83 -12.59 27.11 -27.76
N TRP A 84 -12.59 27.43 -26.47
CA TRP A 84 -13.44 28.48 -25.91
C TRP A 84 -12.60 29.53 -25.20
N GLU A 85 -13.14 30.73 -25.07
CA GLU A 85 -12.47 31.85 -24.41
C GLU A 85 -12.06 31.54 -22.97
N LYS A 86 -12.96 30.86 -22.27
CA LYS A 86 -12.96 30.61 -20.84
C LYS A 86 -13.74 29.33 -20.58
N TYR A 87 -13.52 28.76 -19.41
CA TYR A 87 -14.12 27.50 -19.00
C TYR A 87 -14.64 27.67 -17.58
N ASN A 88 -15.71 26.97 -17.24
CA ASN A 88 -16.22 26.94 -15.88
C ASN A 88 -15.29 26.05 -15.05
N MET A 89 -14.65 26.63 -14.04
CA MET A 89 -13.66 25.92 -13.22
C MET A 89 -14.29 25.04 -12.14
N ASP A 90 -15.58 25.21 -11.84
CA ASP A 90 -16.26 24.38 -10.85
C ASP A 90 -16.65 23.01 -11.41
N ASP A 91 -17.09 22.95 -12.68
CA ASP A 91 -17.53 21.71 -13.32
C ASP A 91 -16.74 21.31 -14.57
N GLY A 92 -15.79 22.15 -15.01
CA GLY A 92 -14.95 21.91 -16.17
C GLY A 92 -15.68 22.02 -17.51
N SER A 93 -16.87 22.63 -17.54
CA SER A 93 -17.67 22.79 -18.75
C SER A 93 -17.42 24.13 -19.47
N VAL A 94 -18.20 24.36 -20.52
CA VAL A 94 -18.25 25.62 -21.27
C VAL A 94 -19.40 26.52 -20.78
N ASN A 95 -20.11 26.13 -19.72
CA ASN A 95 -21.22 26.90 -19.14
C ASN A 95 -20.67 27.97 -18.20
N THR A 96 -20.18 29.06 -18.79
CA THR A 96 -19.54 30.17 -18.08
C THR A 96 -20.52 31.31 -17.80
N VAL A 97 -20.15 32.15 -16.86
CA VAL A 97 -20.90 33.36 -16.50
C VAL A 97 -20.38 34.51 -17.35
N ASN A 98 -21.21 35.08 -18.23
CA ASN A 98 -20.72 36.01 -19.26
C ASN A 98 -21.56 37.28 -19.38
N GLU A 99 -20.89 38.37 -19.73
CA GLU A 99 -21.53 39.64 -20.13
C GLU A 99 -21.94 39.65 -21.62
N TYR A 100 -21.49 38.67 -22.40
CA TYR A 100 -21.79 38.47 -23.83
C TYR A 100 -21.80 36.97 -24.22
N GLU A 101 -22.27 36.65 -25.44
CA GLU A 101 -22.24 35.27 -25.97
C GLU A 101 -20.79 34.78 -26.15
N MET A 102 -20.45 33.65 -25.54
CA MET A 102 -19.07 33.18 -25.51
C MET A 102 -18.55 32.81 -26.90
N PRO A 103 -17.46 33.44 -27.37
CA PRO A 103 -16.91 33.19 -28.69
C PRO A 103 -16.25 31.81 -28.79
N LYS A 104 -16.40 31.20 -29.98
CA LYS A 104 -15.71 29.97 -30.37
C LYS A 104 -14.34 30.30 -30.98
N PHE A 105 -13.37 29.44 -30.71
CA PHE A 105 -12.00 29.46 -31.24
C PHE A 105 -11.22 30.76 -31.00
N LEU A 106 -10.58 30.85 -29.83
CA LEU A 106 -9.78 32.01 -29.44
C LEU A 106 -8.28 31.74 -29.45
N GLY A 107 -7.55 32.65 -30.08
CA GLY A 107 -6.11 32.57 -30.26
C GLY A 107 -5.32 32.49 -28.95
N TRP A 108 -5.76 33.16 -27.89
CA TRP A 108 -5.08 33.04 -26.58
C TRP A 108 -5.31 31.67 -25.93
N THR A 109 -6.45 31.02 -26.13
CA THR A 109 -6.68 29.67 -25.57
C THR A 109 -5.74 28.68 -26.24
N ALA A 110 -5.63 28.74 -27.58
CA ALA A 110 -4.69 27.92 -28.33
C ALA A 110 -3.23 28.23 -27.94
N GLY A 111 -2.87 29.52 -27.88
CA GLY A 111 -1.53 29.96 -27.52
C GLY A 111 -1.12 29.55 -26.10
N VAL A 112 -2.01 29.71 -25.12
CA VAL A 112 -1.79 29.27 -23.74
C VAL A 112 -1.72 27.75 -23.65
N PHE A 113 -2.55 27.02 -24.39
CA PHE A 113 -2.50 25.55 -24.42
C PHE A 113 -1.13 25.06 -24.90
N VAL A 114 -0.61 25.63 -25.99
CA VAL A 114 0.74 25.33 -26.50
C VAL A 114 1.80 25.77 -25.50
N ALA A 115 1.76 27.01 -25.01
CA ALA A 115 2.77 27.55 -24.12
C ALA A 115 2.86 26.79 -22.78
N ILE A 116 1.72 26.39 -22.20
CA ILE A 116 1.72 25.53 -21.00
C ILE A 116 2.23 24.14 -21.36
N SER A 117 1.82 23.55 -22.50
CA SER A 117 2.32 22.23 -22.92
C SER A 117 3.85 22.23 -23.07
N ASP A 118 4.41 23.24 -23.72
CA ASP A 118 5.84 23.42 -23.91
C ASP A 118 6.56 23.67 -22.59
N LEU A 119 6.01 24.54 -21.73
CA LEU A 119 6.58 24.82 -20.42
C LEU A 119 6.63 23.54 -19.57
N LEU A 120 5.54 22.77 -19.53
CA LEU A 120 5.50 21.49 -18.81
C LEU A 120 6.46 20.46 -19.40
N ALA A 121 6.62 20.42 -20.73
CA ALA A 121 7.61 19.56 -21.39
C ALA A 121 9.05 19.99 -21.08
N SER A 122 9.28 21.29 -20.81
CA SER A 122 10.60 21.84 -20.46
C SER A 122 10.94 21.79 -18.98
N LEU A 123 10.00 21.39 -18.11
CA LEU A 123 10.26 21.30 -16.67
C LEU A 123 11.39 20.27 -16.43
N PRO A 124 12.50 20.66 -15.77
CA PRO A 124 13.62 19.75 -15.59
C PRO A 124 13.23 18.62 -14.64
N ASP A 125 13.42 17.37 -15.07
CA ASP A 125 13.31 16.20 -14.22
C ASP A 125 14.46 16.19 -13.20
N HIS A 126 14.09 16.21 -11.92
CA HIS A 126 15.00 16.34 -10.78
C HIS A 126 16.07 15.24 -10.75
N TYR A 127 15.77 14.06 -11.28
CA TYR A 127 16.68 12.91 -11.32
C TYR A 127 16.97 12.39 -12.74
N ALA A 128 16.79 13.21 -13.78
CA ALA A 128 16.92 12.79 -15.18
C ALA A 128 18.15 11.90 -15.47
N GLY A 129 19.32 12.29 -14.95
CA GLY A 129 20.59 11.56 -15.14
C GLY A 129 20.84 10.38 -14.20
N MET A 130 19.99 10.18 -13.18
CA MET A 130 20.16 9.13 -12.15
C MET A 130 19.17 7.98 -12.31
N ARG A 131 18.00 8.21 -12.92
CA ARG A 131 16.93 7.21 -13.04
C ARG A 131 17.35 5.94 -13.74
N GLU A 132 17.90 6.06 -14.95
CA GLU A 132 18.28 4.88 -15.72
C GLU A 132 19.40 4.08 -15.04
N PRO A 133 20.48 4.71 -14.53
CA PRO A 133 21.46 4.01 -13.69
C PRO A 133 20.85 3.30 -12.47
N TRP A 134 19.87 3.89 -11.79
CA TRP A 134 19.16 3.23 -10.69
C TRP A 134 18.33 2.04 -11.17
N LEU A 135 17.62 2.16 -12.31
CA LEU A 135 16.86 1.07 -12.89
C LEU A 135 17.77 -0.07 -13.39
N GLU A 136 18.96 0.24 -13.90
CA GLU A 136 20.00 -0.76 -14.23
C GLU A 136 20.44 -1.52 -12.98
N LYS A 137 20.73 -0.82 -11.88
CA LYS A 137 21.08 -1.44 -10.60
C LYS A 137 19.92 -2.28 -10.07
N ALA A 138 18.68 -1.82 -10.17
CA ALA A 138 17.51 -2.61 -9.84
C ALA A 138 17.44 -3.89 -10.68
N ARG A 139 17.61 -3.81 -12.00
CA ARG A 139 17.61 -4.96 -12.92
C ARG A 139 18.72 -5.96 -12.59
N ALA A 140 19.91 -5.49 -12.26
CA ALA A 140 21.04 -6.34 -11.85
C ALA A 140 20.75 -7.12 -10.55
N ASN A 141 19.90 -6.59 -9.68
CA ASN A 141 19.48 -7.23 -8.43
C ASN A 141 18.15 -7.99 -8.55
N THR A 142 17.68 -8.32 -9.77
CA THR A 142 16.48 -9.16 -9.95
C THR A 142 16.76 -10.58 -9.44
N PRO A 143 16.06 -11.09 -8.42
CA PRO A 143 16.28 -12.45 -7.96
C PRO A 143 15.75 -13.47 -8.98
N LYS A 144 16.37 -14.64 -9.00
CA LYS A 144 15.80 -15.81 -9.70
C LYS A 144 14.77 -16.47 -8.79
N LEU A 145 13.57 -16.73 -9.32
CA LEU A 145 12.54 -17.45 -8.57
C LEU A 145 12.87 -18.95 -8.50
N ILE A 146 12.83 -19.50 -7.29
CA ILE A 146 12.88 -20.94 -7.03
C ILE A 146 11.50 -21.51 -7.33
N ARG A 147 11.45 -22.51 -8.22
CA ARG A 147 10.21 -23.17 -8.63
C ARG A 147 10.15 -24.59 -8.07
N THR A 148 9.05 -24.93 -7.42
CA THR A 148 8.87 -26.26 -6.81
C THR A 148 7.48 -26.81 -7.11
N LYS A 149 7.41 -28.07 -7.56
CA LYS A 149 6.14 -28.78 -7.72
C LYS A 149 5.57 -29.14 -6.35
N ARG A 150 4.32 -28.76 -6.12
CA ARG A 150 3.53 -29.04 -4.92
C ARG A 150 2.23 -29.71 -5.32
N TYR A 151 1.86 -30.75 -4.61
CA TYR A 151 0.70 -31.59 -4.93
C TYR A 151 -0.37 -31.41 -3.86
N PRO A 152 -1.66 -31.48 -4.21
CA PRO A 152 -2.73 -31.48 -3.22
C PRO A 152 -2.56 -32.69 -2.29
N VAL A 153 -2.77 -32.49 -0.99
CA VAL A 153 -2.56 -33.55 0.00
C VAL A 153 -3.85 -34.32 0.31
N ARG A 154 -5.01 -33.71 0.05
CA ARG A 154 -6.32 -34.31 0.33
C ARG A 154 -7.45 -33.68 -0.47
N LEU A 155 -8.56 -34.41 -0.53
CA LEU A 155 -9.86 -33.96 -1.00
C LEU A 155 -10.72 -33.58 0.20
N VAL A 156 -11.34 -32.40 0.20
CA VAL A 156 -12.19 -31.91 1.32
C VAL A 156 -13.57 -31.52 0.82
N ASP A 157 -14.51 -31.42 1.75
CA ASP A 157 -15.76 -30.67 1.56
C ASP A 157 -15.60 -29.29 2.21
N ILE A 158 -16.27 -28.26 1.67
CA ILE A 158 -16.32 -26.94 2.31
C ILE A 158 -17.74 -26.76 2.85
N SER A 159 -17.85 -26.68 4.17
CA SER A 159 -19.13 -26.70 4.87
C SER A 159 -19.31 -25.46 5.76
N PRO A 160 -20.52 -24.92 5.90
CA PRO A 160 -20.80 -23.87 6.88
C PRO A 160 -20.44 -24.32 8.30
N SER A 161 -19.83 -23.41 9.08
CA SER A 161 -19.49 -23.63 10.49
C SER A 161 -19.45 -22.29 11.23
N THR A 162 -20.22 -22.15 12.30
CA THR A 162 -20.28 -20.91 13.10
C THR A 162 -19.02 -20.64 13.91
N GLU A 163 -18.19 -21.66 14.13
CA GLU A 163 -16.92 -21.55 14.86
C GLU A 163 -15.74 -21.27 13.93
N ALA A 164 -15.93 -21.43 12.61
CA ALA A 164 -14.88 -21.22 11.64
C ALA A 164 -14.77 -19.75 11.25
N PHE A 165 -13.54 -19.32 10.97
CA PHE A 165 -13.29 -18.00 10.41
C PHE A 165 -14.11 -17.80 9.14
N GLN A 166 -14.90 -16.73 9.12
CA GLN A 166 -15.81 -16.37 8.02
C GLN A 166 -16.87 -17.43 7.69
N GLY A 167 -17.22 -18.28 8.66
CA GLY A 167 -18.39 -19.13 8.56
C GLY A 167 -18.21 -20.42 7.76
N TYR A 168 -17.00 -20.75 7.29
CA TYR A 168 -16.75 -21.94 6.47
C TYR A 168 -15.50 -22.71 6.92
N ALA A 169 -15.63 -24.04 6.98
CA ALA A 169 -14.53 -24.94 7.31
C ALA A 169 -14.30 -25.97 6.21
N ALA A 170 -13.04 -26.37 6.03
CA ALA A 170 -12.71 -27.60 5.31
C ALA A 170 -12.98 -28.81 6.20
N THR A 171 -13.89 -29.69 5.76
CA THR A 171 -14.36 -30.85 6.51
C THR A 171 -14.20 -32.12 5.69
N ASN A 172 -14.45 -33.28 6.32
CA ASN A 172 -14.44 -34.60 5.68
C ASN A 172 -13.18 -34.87 4.81
N PRO A 173 -11.96 -34.78 5.39
CA PRO A 173 -10.74 -34.97 4.64
C PRO A 173 -10.64 -36.42 4.15
N ARG A 174 -10.47 -36.58 2.84
CA ARG A 174 -10.27 -37.86 2.16
C ARG A 174 -8.86 -37.90 1.55
N PRO A 175 -8.19 -39.06 1.53
CA PRO A 175 -6.90 -39.19 0.87
C PRO A 175 -6.96 -38.70 -0.58
N ILE A 176 -5.88 -38.08 -1.07
CA ILE A 176 -5.88 -37.49 -2.42
C ILE A 176 -6.20 -38.49 -3.54
N HIS A 177 -5.90 -39.78 -3.37
CA HIS A 177 -6.26 -40.81 -4.36
C HIS A 177 -7.78 -40.89 -4.61
N ALA A 178 -8.62 -40.52 -3.63
CA ALA A 178 -10.07 -40.47 -3.80
C ALA A 178 -10.49 -39.46 -4.88
N PHE A 179 -9.74 -38.37 -5.06
CA PHE A 179 -9.98 -37.39 -6.12
C PHE A 179 -9.67 -37.96 -7.52
N TYR A 180 -8.54 -38.65 -7.68
CA TYR A 180 -8.13 -39.21 -8.98
C TYR A 180 -8.99 -40.42 -9.43
N LEU A 181 -9.74 -41.01 -8.48
CA LEU A 181 -10.74 -42.04 -8.75
C LEU A 181 -12.15 -41.47 -8.96
N LEU A 182 -12.35 -40.17 -8.72
CA LEU A 182 -13.66 -39.53 -8.79
C LEU A 182 -14.11 -39.36 -10.24
N PRO A 183 -15.17 -40.05 -10.71
CA PRO A 183 -15.73 -39.76 -12.03
C PRO A 183 -16.48 -38.43 -11.98
N PHE A 184 -16.20 -37.54 -12.93
CA PHE A 184 -16.84 -36.23 -13.01
C PHE A 184 -18.09 -36.25 -13.90
N SER A 185 -19.12 -35.49 -13.49
CA SER A 185 -20.40 -35.30 -14.20
C SER A 185 -20.83 -33.82 -14.15
N LYS A 186 -21.78 -33.41 -14.99
CA LYS A 186 -22.26 -32.03 -15.05
C LYS A 186 -22.73 -31.54 -13.67
N GLY A 187 -22.28 -30.34 -13.27
CA GLY A 187 -22.63 -29.73 -11.98
C GLY A 187 -21.92 -30.33 -10.76
N LYS A 188 -21.08 -31.35 -10.93
CA LYS A 188 -20.28 -31.90 -9.85
C LYS A 188 -19.10 -30.98 -9.54
N ALA A 189 -18.89 -30.73 -8.25
CA ALA A 189 -17.76 -29.98 -7.73
C ALA A 189 -16.88 -30.86 -6.83
N ALA A 190 -15.60 -30.51 -6.72
CA ALA A 190 -14.67 -31.10 -5.76
C ALA A 190 -13.68 -30.03 -5.28
N VAL A 191 -13.19 -30.13 -4.05
CA VAL A 191 -12.23 -29.17 -3.49
C VAL A 191 -10.95 -29.87 -3.05
N LEU A 192 -9.85 -29.47 -3.67
CA LEU A 192 -8.50 -29.89 -3.30
C LEU A 192 -7.96 -29.00 -2.19
N ASP A 193 -7.41 -29.60 -1.14
CA ASP A 193 -6.63 -28.91 -0.10
C ASP A 193 -5.15 -29.25 -0.29
N PHE A 194 -4.33 -28.22 -0.53
CA PHE A 194 -2.88 -28.35 -0.67
C PHE A 194 -2.15 -28.46 0.68
N GLY A 195 -2.83 -28.18 1.79
CA GLY A 195 -2.30 -28.28 3.15
C GLY A 195 -1.38 -27.13 3.56
N GLU A 196 -0.99 -26.29 2.62
CA GLU A 196 -0.22 -25.05 2.82
C GLU A 196 -0.69 -23.98 1.81
N HIS A 197 -0.44 -22.71 2.13
CA HIS A 197 -0.61 -21.61 1.18
C HIS A 197 0.51 -21.64 0.12
N LEU A 198 0.15 -21.43 -1.14
CA LEU A 198 1.04 -21.51 -2.30
C LEU A 198 0.79 -20.38 -3.29
N THR A 199 1.88 -19.80 -3.80
CA THR A 199 1.90 -18.82 -4.87
C THR A 199 2.56 -19.42 -6.10
N GLY A 200 1.84 -19.59 -7.21
CA GLY A 200 2.37 -20.31 -8.36
C GLY A 200 1.42 -20.45 -9.55
N THR A 201 1.74 -21.35 -10.47
CA THR A 201 0.85 -21.71 -11.59
C THR A 201 0.24 -23.09 -11.35
N PHE A 202 -1.05 -23.26 -11.65
CA PHE A 202 -1.74 -24.53 -11.44
C PHE A 202 -1.75 -25.37 -12.73
N HIS A 203 -1.45 -26.66 -12.59
CA HIS A 203 -1.31 -27.62 -13.69
C HIS A 203 -2.16 -28.85 -13.40
N PHE A 204 -2.81 -29.39 -14.42
CA PHE A 204 -3.58 -30.63 -14.30
C PHE A 204 -3.63 -31.41 -15.61
N SER A 205 -4.02 -32.68 -15.55
CA SER A 205 -4.35 -33.48 -16.73
C SER A 205 -5.59 -34.33 -16.47
N LEU A 206 -6.32 -34.64 -17.54
CA LEU A 206 -7.54 -35.45 -17.50
C LEU A 206 -7.33 -36.77 -18.23
N ARG A 207 -8.10 -37.79 -17.87
CA ARG A 207 -8.17 -39.08 -18.60
C ARG A 207 -9.61 -39.48 -18.83
N ALA A 208 -9.90 -40.02 -20.01
CA ALA A 208 -11.19 -40.64 -20.29
C ALA A 208 -11.30 -42.00 -19.57
N LEU A 209 -12.50 -42.37 -19.13
CA LEU A 209 -12.73 -43.58 -18.33
C LEU A 209 -13.38 -44.71 -19.12
N ASN A 210 -14.35 -44.39 -19.98
CA ASN A 210 -15.25 -45.40 -20.55
C ASN A 210 -15.26 -45.47 -22.09
N ARG A 211 -14.91 -44.39 -22.79
CA ARG A 211 -14.84 -44.35 -24.26
C ARG A 211 -13.86 -43.27 -24.72
N ALA A 212 -13.54 -43.25 -26.02
CA ALA A 212 -12.73 -42.20 -26.62
C ALA A 212 -13.35 -40.82 -26.39
N ALA A 213 -12.50 -39.83 -26.11
CA ALA A 213 -12.93 -38.45 -25.94
C ALA A 213 -13.35 -37.85 -27.29
N ASP A 214 -14.64 -37.58 -27.46
CA ASP A 214 -15.26 -37.09 -28.69
C ASP A 214 -15.64 -35.60 -28.65
N ALA A 215 -15.41 -34.94 -27.51
CA ALA A 215 -15.68 -33.53 -27.29
C ALA A 215 -14.78 -32.94 -26.18
N PRO A 216 -14.54 -31.61 -26.17
CA PRO A 216 -13.81 -30.94 -25.10
C PRO A 216 -14.52 -30.99 -23.75
N VAL A 217 -13.75 -30.89 -22.66
CA VAL A 217 -14.27 -30.67 -21.30
C VAL A 217 -14.10 -29.20 -20.94
N LYS A 218 -15.16 -28.54 -20.45
CA LYS A 218 -15.07 -27.19 -19.90
C LYS A 218 -15.18 -27.22 -18.38
N LEU A 219 -14.15 -26.73 -17.71
CA LEU A 219 -14.03 -26.66 -16.26
C LEU A 219 -14.03 -25.21 -15.80
N ARG A 220 -14.53 -24.97 -14.58
CA ARG A 220 -14.28 -23.76 -13.82
C ARG A 220 -13.45 -24.12 -12.60
N PHE A 221 -12.40 -23.35 -12.35
CA PHE A 221 -11.61 -23.42 -11.14
C PHE A 221 -11.88 -22.18 -10.29
N THR A 222 -11.97 -22.35 -8.97
CA THR A 222 -11.97 -21.24 -8.00
C THR A 222 -10.83 -21.50 -7.02
N PHE A 223 -9.93 -20.54 -6.89
CA PHE A 223 -8.75 -20.62 -6.03
C PHE A 223 -8.96 -19.74 -4.80
N GLY A 224 -8.82 -20.32 -3.60
CA GLY A 224 -8.99 -19.61 -2.34
C GLY A 224 -7.81 -19.82 -1.38
N GLU A 225 -7.39 -18.75 -0.71
CA GLU A 225 -6.44 -18.79 0.41
C GLU A 225 -7.13 -19.35 1.66
N VAL A 226 -8.40 -18.99 1.87
CA VAL A 226 -9.25 -19.48 2.97
C VAL A 226 -10.51 -20.23 2.45
N PRO A 227 -11.17 -21.08 3.28
CA PRO A 227 -12.34 -21.85 2.85
C PRO A 227 -13.50 -21.02 2.30
N SER A 228 -13.72 -19.81 2.84
CA SER A 228 -14.82 -18.94 2.44
C SER A 228 -14.71 -18.50 0.97
N GLU A 229 -13.49 -18.32 0.43
CA GLU A 229 -13.27 -17.88 -0.95
C GLU A 229 -13.70 -18.91 -2.01
N VAL A 230 -13.78 -20.19 -1.64
CA VAL A 230 -14.27 -21.25 -2.54
C VAL A 230 -15.74 -21.63 -2.27
N ALA A 231 -16.35 -21.06 -1.23
CA ALA A 231 -17.74 -21.31 -0.85
C ALA A 231 -18.67 -20.16 -1.23
N VAL A 232 -18.22 -18.92 -1.06
CA VAL A 232 -19.02 -17.70 -1.27
C VAL A 232 -19.08 -17.38 -2.76
N PRO A 233 -20.29 -17.21 -3.34
CA PRO A 233 -20.43 -16.81 -4.73
C PRO A 233 -19.81 -15.43 -4.99
N PHE A 234 -19.11 -15.28 -6.11
CA PHE A 234 -18.53 -14.01 -6.53
C PHE A 234 -19.53 -13.08 -7.22
N ASP A 235 -20.71 -13.59 -7.61
CA ASP A 235 -21.75 -12.84 -8.30
C ASP A 235 -23.07 -12.83 -7.51
N PRO A 236 -23.80 -11.69 -7.48
CA PRO A 236 -23.37 -10.38 -7.96
C PRO A 236 -22.21 -9.81 -7.12
N TYR A 237 -21.20 -9.22 -7.77
CA TYR A 237 -20.00 -8.73 -7.10
C TYR A 237 -20.24 -7.40 -6.36
N PRO A 238 -20.09 -7.35 -5.02
CA PRO A 238 -20.42 -6.16 -4.23
C PRO A 238 -19.20 -5.27 -3.90
N GLY A 239 -17.98 -5.69 -4.25
CA GLY A 239 -16.76 -5.03 -3.81
C GLY A 239 -16.39 -3.76 -4.59
N THR A 240 -15.50 -2.95 -4.01
CA THR A 240 -15.03 -1.68 -4.60
C THR A 240 -13.81 -1.83 -5.49
N LEU A 241 -13.00 -2.86 -5.26
CA LEU A 241 -11.85 -3.20 -6.12
C LEU A 241 -12.32 -3.95 -7.37
N SER A 242 -11.45 -4.07 -8.37
CA SER A 242 -11.77 -4.84 -9.58
C SER A 242 -12.04 -6.31 -9.26
N LYS A 243 -13.18 -6.84 -9.74
CA LYS A 243 -13.51 -8.27 -9.68
C LYS A 243 -12.40 -9.15 -10.27
N GLY A 244 -11.60 -8.63 -11.21
CA GLY A 244 -10.51 -9.38 -11.85
C GLY A 244 -9.41 -9.86 -10.89
N TRP A 245 -9.38 -9.39 -9.64
CA TRP A 245 -8.51 -9.95 -8.60
C TRP A 245 -9.01 -11.27 -8.03
N LEU A 246 -10.32 -11.54 -8.07
CA LEU A 246 -10.85 -12.85 -7.73
C LEU A 246 -10.26 -13.89 -8.69
N GLN A 247 -9.99 -15.07 -8.15
CA GLN A 247 -9.26 -16.13 -8.86
C GLN A 247 -10.23 -17.23 -9.26
N ASP A 248 -11.10 -16.92 -10.23
CA ASP A 248 -11.92 -17.90 -10.95
C ASP A 248 -11.50 -17.98 -12.42
N GLU A 249 -11.20 -19.19 -12.89
CA GLU A 249 -10.70 -19.41 -14.24
C GLU A 249 -11.53 -20.48 -14.94
N GLU A 250 -11.96 -20.20 -16.16
CA GLU A 250 -12.62 -21.19 -17.02
C GLU A 250 -11.63 -21.75 -18.04
N VAL A 251 -11.48 -23.07 -18.07
CA VAL A 251 -10.51 -23.76 -18.93
C VAL A 251 -11.24 -24.77 -19.81
N THR A 252 -10.96 -24.73 -21.12
CA THR A 252 -11.43 -25.72 -22.09
C THR A 252 -10.30 -26.69 -22.41
N VAL A 253 -10.48 -27.96 -22.07
CA VAL A 253 -9.52 -29.04 -22.33
C VAL A 253 -9.87 -29.70 -23.66
N MET A 254 -9.01 -29.49 -24.66
CA MET A 254 -9.21 -29.99 -26.02
C MET A 254 -8.78 -31.45 -26.18
N THR A 255 -7.68 -31.84 -25.54
CA THR A 255 -7.08 -33.17 -25.68
C THR A 255 -6.92 -33.81 -24.30
N MET A 256 -7.35 -35.07 -24.16
CA MET A 256 -7.14 -35.83 -22.93
C MET A 256 -5.66 -36.22 -22.77
N SER A 257 -5.21 -36.34 -21.54
CA SER A 257 -3.84 -36.70 -21.12
C SER A 257 -2.77 -35.62 -21.28
N ASP A 258 -3.06 -34.55 -22.02
CA ASP A 258 -2.18 -33.37 -22.05
C ASP A 258 -2.17 -32.69 -20.68
N THR A 259 -1.00 -32.16 -20.30
CA THR A 259 -0.91 -31.29 -19.13
C THR A 259 -1.38 -29.91 -19.54
N VAL A 260 -2.44 -29.45 -18.88
CA VAL A 260 -3.03 -28.13 -19.05
C VAL A 260 -2.59 -27.23 -17.91
N SER A 261 -2.15 -26.03 -18.27
CA SER A 261 -1.69 -25.00 -17.33
C SER A 261 -2.71 -23.88 -17.26
N VAL A 262 -3.05 -23.44 -16.05
CA VAL A 262 -3.70 -22.15 -15.83
C VAL A 262 -2.59 -21.08 -15.89
N GLU A 263 -2.61 -20.24 -16.93
CA GLU A 263 -1.51 -19.31 -17.24
C GLU A 263 -1.29 -18.25 -16.16
N ARG A 264 -2.38 -17.74 -15.57
CA ARG A 264 -2.33 -16.73 -14.51
C ARG A 264 -1.71 -17.34 -13.25
N ARG A 265 -0.72 -16.63 -12.67
CA ARG A 265 -0.19 -16.96 -11.32
C ARG A 265 -1.33 -16.81 -10.30
N MET A 266 -1.50 -17.79 -9.43
CA MET A 266 -2.49 -17.81 -8.35
C MET A 266 -1.81 -17.80 -6.99
N ALA A 267 -2.52 -17.36 -5.95
CA ALA A 267 -2.17 -17.53 -4.55
C ALA A 267 -3.32 -18.21 -3.80
N PHE A 268 -3.10 -19.39 -3.26
CA PHE A 268 -4.18 -20.23 -2.73
C PHE A 268 -3.68 -21.35 -1.83
N ARG A 269 -4.61 -21.93 -1.06
CA ARG A 269 -4.49 -23.26 -0.46
C ARG A 269 -5.53 -24.24 -1.02
N TYR A 270 -6.73 -23.74 -1.31
CA TYR A 270 -7.87 -24.51 -1.78
C TYR A 270 -8.10 -24.30 -3.27
N VAL A 271 -8.39 -25.38 -4.00
CA VAL A 271 -8.81 -25.32 -5.40
C VAL A 271 -10.13 -26.06 -5.55
N LYS A 272 -11.20 -25.32 -5.81
CA LYS A 272 -12.48 -25.87 -6.21
C LYS A 272 -12.49 -26.07 -7.73
N VAL A 273 -12.92 -27.25 -8.17
CA VAL A 273 -13.15 -27.56 -9.58
C VAL A 273 -14.62 -27.86 -9.81
N GLU A 274 -15.20 -27.29 -10.86
CA GLU A 274 -16.59 -27.46 -11.28
C GLU A 274 -16.66 -27.81 -12.77
N VAL A 275 -17.53 -28.76 -13.13
CA VAL A 275 -17.78 -29.11 -14.54
C VAL A 275 -18.92 -28.28 -15.10
N ILE A 276 -18.60 -27.34 -15.98
CA ILE A 276 -19.57 -26.42 -16.59
C ILE A 276 -19.96 -26.82 -18.03
N GLY A 277 -19.09 -27.54 -18.74
CA GLY A 277 -19.39 -28.13 -20.05
C GLY A 277 -18.94 -29.59 -20.08
N MET A 278 -19.91 -30.51 -20.10
CA MET A 278 -19.66 -31.94 -20.01
C MET A 278 -19.79 -32.61 -21.40
N PRO A 279 -18.82 -33.44 -21.82
CA PRO A 279 -18.93 -34.24 -23.03
C PRO A 279 -19.68 -35.56 -22.77
N ASN A 280 -19.99 -36.33 -23.83
CA ASN A 280 -20.74 -37.59 -23.74
C ASN A 280 -19.85 -38.79 -23.32
N TYR A 281 -18.90 -38.57 -22.41
CA TYR A 281 -18.05 -39.60 -21.81
C TYR A 281 -17.70 -39.23 -20.37
N ALA A 282 -17.35 -40.24 -19.58
CA ALA A 282 -16.89 -40.03 -18.21
C ALA A 282 -15.38 -39.77 -18.22
N PHE A 283 -14.92 -38.84 -17.40
CA PHE A 283 -13.51 -38.53 -17.22
C PHE A 283 -13.15 -38.42 -15.74
N ALA A 284 -11.86 -38.51 -15.45
CA ALA A 284 -11.28 -38.23 -14.14
C ALA A 284 -10.02 -37.38 -14.29
N PHE A 285 -9.60 -36.75 -13.21
CA PHE A 285 -8.27 -36.16 -13.14
C PHE A 285 -7.22 -37.25 -13.07
N ASN A 286 -6.13 -37.06 -13.83
CA ASN A 286 -4.96 -37.93 -13.81
C ASN A 286 -3.85 -37.35 -12.91
N ALA A 287 -3.67 -36.03 -12.95
CA ALA A 287 -2.76 -35.32 -12.07
C ALA A 287 -3.26 -33.89 -11.81
N ALA A 288 -2.89 -33.33 -10.65
CA ALA A 288 -3.03 -31.92 -10.32
C ALA A 288 -1.84 -31.48 -9.47
N TYR A 289 -1.22 -30.34 -9.78
CA TYR A 289 -0.12 -29.78 -9.00
C TYR A 289 -0.01 -28.26 -9.19
N CYS A 290 0.60 -27.59 -8.22
CA CYS A 290 1.03 -26.19 -8.33
C CYS A 290 2.54 -26.17 -8.58
N GLU A 291 3.00 -25.43 -9.58
CA GLU A 291 4.39 -25.00 -9.65
C GLU A 291 4.53 -23.71 -8.84
N ALA A 292 4.83 -23.87 -7.54
CA ALA A 292 4.99 -22.78 -6.60
C ALA A 292 6.30 -22.03 -6.83
N ALA A 293 6.30 -20.71 -6.65
CA ALA A 293 7.43 -19.82 -6.93
C ALA A 293 7.65 -18.80 -5.80
N THR A 294 8.92 -18.58 -5.45
CA THR A 294 9.36 -17.55 -4.48
C THR A 294 10.83 -17.20 -4.76
N SER A 295 11.27 -16.00 -4.37
CA SER A 295 12.70 -15.67 -4.33
C SER A 295 13.37 -16.08 -3.01
N ALA A 296 12.60 -16.38 -1.96
CA ALA A 296 13.09 -16.83 -0.65
C ALA A 296 13.88 -18.14 -0.78
N SER A 297 15.20 -18.04 -0.64
CA SER A 297 16.13 -19.15 -0.92
C SER A 297 16.78 -19.76 0.32
N ASP A 298 17.06 -18.94 1.33
CA ASP A 298 17.72 -19.38 2.55
C ASP A 298 16.74 -20.00 3.55
N LYS A 299 17.27 -20.82 4.46
CA LYS A 299 16.51 -21.32 5.60
C LYS A 299 16.80 -20.42 6.80
N PRO A 300 15.79 -19.73 7.38
CA PRO A 300 15.98 -18.94 8.59
C PRO A 300 16.52 -19.78 9.75
N GLU A 301 17.32 -19.15 10.62
CA GLU A 301 17.84 -19.77 11.84
C GLU A 301 16.69 -20.27 12.74
N ALA A 302 16.91 -21.37 13.45
CA ALA A 302 15.94 -21.89 14.41
C ALA A 302 15.83 -20.94 15.62
N LEU A 303 14.65 -20.89 16.24
CA LEU A 303 14.46 -20.20 17.52
C LEU A 303 15.16 -20.98 18.66
N ALA A 304 15.33 -20.33 19.81
CA ALA A 304 15.90 -20.93 21.00
C ALA A 304 15.15 -22.19 21.45
N ALA A 305 15.88 -23.16 22.00
CA ALA A 305 15.26 -24.34 22.59
C ALA A 305 14.38 -23.92 23.79
N GLY A 306 13.11 -24.31 23.78
CA GLY A 306 12.15 -23.97 24.84
C GLY A 306 11.25 -22.77 24.54
N THR A 307 11.41 -22.10 23.38
CA THR A 307 10.47 -21.06 22.96
C THR A 307 9.03 -21.56 23.01
N ASP A 308 8.13 -20.72 23.53
CA ASP A 308 6.71 -21.02 23.64
C ASP A 308 6.14 -21.55 22.30
N PRO A 309 5.40 -22.68 22.29
CA PRO A 309 4.91 -23.27 21.05
C PRO A 309 4.01 -22.37 20.20
N LEU A 310 3.23 -21.48 20.83
CA LEU A 310 2.40 -20.52 20.10
C LEU A 310 3.28 -19.43 19.46
N ILE A 311 4.30 -18.93 20.17
CA ILE A 311 5.27 -17.98 19.60
C ILE A 311 6.04 -18.61 18.43
N ALA A 312 6.51 -19.85 18.58
CA ALA A 312 7.17 -20.58 17.49
C ALA A 312 6.22 -20.77 16.30
N ARG A 313 4.93 -21.01 16.55
CA ARG A 313 3.91 -21.11 15.49
C ARG A 313 3.69 -19.77 14.80
N ILE A 314 3.59 -18.66 15.55
CA ILE A 314 3.47 -17.30 15.02
C ILE A 314 4.67 -16.97 14.12
N ASP A 315 5.90 -17.23 14.57
CA ASP A 315 7.10 -17.05 13.74
C ASP A 315 7.03 -17.88 12.45
N SER A 316 6.66 -19.16 12.54
CA SER A 316 6.58 -20.03 11.36
C SER A 316 5.57 -19.54 10.30
N ILE A 317 4.41 -19.03 10.72
CA ILE A 317 3.37 -18.46 9.84
C ILE A 317 3.86 -17.13 9.26
N GLY A 318 4.52 -16.30 10.06
CA GLY A 318 5.14 -15.06 9.59
C GLY A 318 6.22 -15.32 8.54
N LEU A 319 7.08 -16.32 8.74
CA LEU A 319 8.10 -16.73 7.78
C LEU A 319 7.50 -17.23 6.46
N LEU A 320 6.39 -17.98 6.52
CA LEU A 320 5.68 -18.42 5.32
C LEU A 320 5.05 -17.22 4.60
N THR A 321 4.40 -16.31 5.34
CA THR A 321 3.80 -15.09 4.79
C THR A 321 4.84 -14.26 4.04
N LEU A 322 6.00 -14.01 4.67
CA LEU A 322 7.09 -13.28 4.04
C LEU A 322 7.60 -14.00 2.77
N ARG A 323 7.81 -15.32 2.84
CA ARG A 323 8.28 -16.12 1.70
C ARG A 323 7.34 -16.07 0.50
N GLU A 324 6.04 -16.13 0.73
CA GLU A 324 5.05 -16.09 -0.35
C GLU A 324 4.99 -14.70 -1.02
N CYS A 325 5.20 -13.64 -0.24
CA CYS A 325 5.30 -12.25 -0.71
C CYS A 325 6.66 -11.89 -1.35
N MET A 326 7.72 -12.66 -1.09
CA MET A 326 9.04 -12.50 -1.71
C MET A 326 9.05 -13.09 -3.12
N GLN A 327 8.89 -12.22 -4.12
CA GLN A 327 8.89 -12.55 -5.55
C GLN A 327 10.07 -11.82 -6.24
N THR A 328 9.87 -11.28 -7.44
CA THR A 328 10.90 -10.43 -8.08
C THR A 328 11.00 -9.05 -7.43
N VAL A 329 10.00 -8.68 -6.63
CA VAL A 329 9.99 -7.60 -5.65
C VAL A 329 9.42 -8.13 -4.33
N PHE A 330 9.47 -7.33 -3.28
CA PHE A 330 8.60 -7.51 -2.12
C PHE A 330 7.18 -7.12 -2.52
N GLU A 331 6.32 -8.09 -2.76
CA GLU A 331 4.89 -7.86 -2.99
C GLU A 331 4.18 -7.63 -1.65
N ASP A 332 3.14 -6.80 -1.64
CA ASP A 332 2.23 -6.62 -0.50
C ASP A 332 1.47 -7.93 -0.22
N GLY A 333 0.81 -8.48 -1.23
CA GLY A 333 0.14 -9.77 -1.19
C GLY A 333 0.16 -10.48 -2.55
N PRO A 334 0.36 -11.81 -2.59
CA PRO A 334 0.58 -12.55 -3.83
C PRO A 334 -0.70 -12.81 -4.62
N LYS A 335 -1.87 -12.80 -3.95
CA LYS A 335 -3.19 -12.77 -4.60
C LYS A 335 -3.44 -11.41 -5.21
N ARG A 336 -3.30 -10.38 -4.38
CA ARG A 336 -3.55 -8.95 -4.62
C ARG A 336 -2.75 -8.15 -3.59
N ASP A 337 -2.16 -7.00 -3.93
CA ASP A 337 -2.12 -6.31 -5.23
C ASP A 337 -0.97 -6.75 -6.15
N ARG A 338 -0.14 -7.71 -5.68
CA ARG A 338 1.06 -8.23 -6.35
C ARG A 338 2.08 -7.14 -6.63
N ARG A 339 2.24 -6.20 -5.69
CA ARG A 339 2.89 -4.93 -5.96
C ARG A 339 3.84 -4.51 -4.87
N LEU A 340 4.87 -3.77 -5.27
CA LEU A 340 5.78 -3.15 -4.32
C LEU A 340 5.14 -1.87 -3.77
N TRP A 341 4.81 -1.88 -2.47
CA TRP A 341 4.36 -0.71 -1.72
C TRP A 341 5.42 -0.32 -0.69
N THR A 342 5.69 0.97 -0.51
CA THR A 342 6.82 1.40 0.35
C THR A 342 6.61 1.11 1.83
N GLY A 343 5.37 1.21 2.33
CA GLY A 343 5.05 0.85 3.73
C GLY A 343 5.29 -0.63 3.98
N ASP A 344 4.80 -1.50 3.10
CA ASP A 344 5.03 -2.94 3.12
C ASP A 344 6.51 -3.29 2.98
N LEU A 345 7.22 -2.64 2.05
CA LEU A 345 8.66 -2.83 1.86
C LEU A 345 9.42 -2.62 3.16
N TYR A 346 9.14 -1.53 3.89
CA TYR A 346 9.85 -1.23 5.13
C TYR A 346 9.69 -2.37 6.15
N LEU A 347 8.45 -2.85 6.34
CA LEU A 347 8.15 -3.91 7.30
C LEU A 347 8.70 -5.27 6.84
N GLN A 348 8.61 -5.58 5.55
CA GLN A 348 9.18 -6.79 4.95
C GLN A 348 10.70 -6.82 5.05
N ALA A 349 11.37 -5.69 4.81
CA ALA A 349 12.81 -5.57 4.91
C ALA A 349 13.28 -5.87 6.34
N MET A 350 12.62 -5.32 7.36
CA MET A 350 12.92 -5.61 8.77
C MET A 350 12.78 -7.10 9.10
N ALA A 351 11.72 -7.75 8.63
CA ALA A 351 11.52 -9.18 8.82
C ALA A 351 12.56 -10.02 8.06
N ASN A 352 12.87 -9.66 6.81
CA ASN A 352 13.90 -10.28 5.99
C ASN A 352 15.29 -10.18 6.64
N ASN A 353 15.64 -9.02 7.20
CA ASN A 353 16.91 -8.79 7.89
C ASN A 353 17.15 -9.75 9.06
N ARG A 354 16.08 -10.28 9.66
CA ARG A 354 16.14 -11.25 10.77
C ARG A 354 15.82 -12.69 10.36
N SER A 355 15.50 -12.95 9.09
CA SER A 355 15.10 -14.27 8.60
C SER A 355 15.90 -14.72 7.37
N TYR A 356 15.40 -14.47 6.16
CA TYR A 356 15.98 -14.92 4.90
C TYR A 356 17.24 -14.14 4.50
N ARG A 357 17.45 -12.94 5.05
CA ARG A 357 18.63 -12.08 4.82
C ARG A 357 18.96 -11.85 3.33
N GLN A 358 17.96 -11.83 2.46
CA GLN A 358 18.14 -11.57 1.04
C GLN A 358 18.20 -10.08 0.74
N GLN A 359 19.38 -9.49 0.94
CA GLN A 359 19.57 -8.05 0.87
C GLN A 359 19.50 -7.48 -0.55
N ASP A 360 19.81 -8.30 -1.57
CA ASP A 360 19.70 -7.89 -2.97
C ASP A 360 18.25 -7.56 -3.35
N LEU A 361 17.26 -8.25 -2.78
CA LEU A 361 15.84 -7.94 -3.01
C LEU A 361 15.45 -6.60 -2.39
N THR A 362 15.90 -6.31 -1.16
CA THR A 362 15.71 -5.00 -0.52
C THR A 362 16.35 -3.90 -1.37
N ARG A 363 17.61 -4.09 -1.77
CA ARG A 363 18.36 -3.18 -2.63
C ARG A 363 17.65 -2.89 -3.94
N ARG A 364 17.15 -3.93 -4.62
CA ARG A 364 16.35 -3.81 -5.83
C ARG A 364 15.13 -2.93 -5.62
N CYS A 365 14.34 -3.20 -4.58
CA CYS A 365 13.11 -2.47 -4.31
C CYS A 365 13.36 -0.99 -4.02
N LEU A 366 14.43 -0.68 -3.26
CA LEU A 366 14.85 0.70 -2.98
C LEU A 366 15.22 1.45 -4.27
N TYR A 367 15.96 0.81 -5.18
CA TYR A 367 16.31 1.39 -6.47
C TYR A 367 15.11 1.55 -7.41
N LEU A 368 14.19 0.57 -7.44
CA LEU A 368 12.98 0.65 -8.27
C LEU A 368 12.15 1.87 -7.88
N LEU A 369 11.88 2.06 -6.58
CA LEU A 369 11.11 3.21 -6.07
C LEU A 369 11.78 4.54 -6.44
N ALA A 370 13.10 4.63 -6.32
CA ALA A 370 13.87 5.82 -6.72
C ALA A 370 13.79 6.08 -8.24
N GLY A 371 14.02 5.05 -9.05
CA GLY A 371 14.02 5.15 -10.52
C GLY A 371 12.70 5.64 -11.10
N VAL A 372 11.58 5.29 -10.45
CA VAL A 372 10.22 5.65 -10.91
C VAL A 372 9.59 6.84 -10.17
N SER A 373 10.37 7.60 -9.37
CA SER A 373 9.86 8.78 -8.66
C SER A 373 9.19 9.79 -9.62
N ASP A 374 8.41 10.73 -9.11
CA ASP A 374 7.90 11.82 -9.95
C ASP A 374 9.04 12.73 -10.43
N THR A 375 8.79 13.51 -11.49
CA THR A 375 9.76 14.45 -12.10
C THR A 375 10.22 15.54 -11.12
N SER A 376 9.41 15.85 -10.10
CA SER A 376 9.81 16.75 -9.02
C SER A 376 10.65 16.08 -7.93
N GLY A 377 10.89 14.77 -8.02
CA GLY A 377 11.79 14.00 -7.15
C GLY A 377 11.14 13.33 -5.93
N TYR A 378 9.82 13.32 -5.79
CA TYR A 378 9.18 12.60 -4.69
C TYR A 378 8.67 11.24 -5.12
N LEU A 379 8.57 10.36 -4.13
CA LEU A 379 8.23 8.96 -4.34
C LEU A 379 6.73 8.76 -4.47
N TYR A 380 6.34 8.02 -5.51
CA TYR A 380 5.03 7.38 -5.54
C TYR A 380 4.97 6.26 -4.49
N PRO A 381 3.78 5.94 -3.96
CA PRO A 381 3.65 4.93 -2.90
C PRO A 381 3.89 3.49 -3.39
N THR A 382 3.75 3.27 -4.69
CA THR A 382 3.79 1.95 -5.32
C THR A 382 4.14 2.02 -6.80
N LEU A 383 4.60 0.90 -7.35
CA LEU A 383 4.98 0.75 -8.75
C LEU A 383 4.60 -0.61 -9.33
N PHE A 384 4.45 -0.67 -10.65
CA PHE A 384 4.33 -1.91 -11.40
C PHE A 384 5.69 -2.29 -11.98
N GLU A 385 6.00 -3.58 -11.99
CA GLU A 385 7.24 -4.08 -12.60
C GLU A 385 7.10 -4.30 -14.12
N ARG A 386 5.86 -4.44 -14.62
CA ARG A 386 5.54 -4.88 -15.99
C ARG A 386 4.59 -3.92 -16.69
N PRO A 387 4.69 -3.74 -18.02
CA PRO A 387 5.65 -4.41 -18.94
C PRO A 387 7.10 -3.95 -18.74
N GLU A 388 7.30 -2.78 -18.16
CA GLU A 388 8.56 -2.27 -17.63
C GLU A 388 8.29 -1.56 -16.30
N PRO A 389 9.31 -1.33 -15.44
CA PRO A 389 9.13 -0.63 -14.19
C PRO A 389 8.53 0.77 -14.37
N HIS A 390 7.36 1.01 -13.79
CA HIS A 390 6.72 2.33 -13.81
C HIS A 390 5.86 2.54 -12.56
N ALA A 391 5.78 3.79 -12.09
CA ALA A 391 4.99 4.11 -10.92
C ALA A 391 3.48 4.08 -11.19
N GLN A 392 2.70 3.80 -10.16
CA GLN A 392 1.28 4.12 -10.16
C GLN A 392 1.10 5.64 -9.98
N LYS A 393 1.00 6.35 -11.10
CA LYS A 393 0.78 7.80 -11.08
C LYS A 393 -0.56 8.12 -10.40
N GLY A 394 -0.55 9.02 -9.44
CA GLY A 394 -1.72 9.37 -8.64
C GLY A 394 -1.36 10.31 -7.49
N ARG A 395 -2.20 10.29 -6.44
CA ARG A 395 -1.86 11.01 -5.20
C ARG A 395 -0.67 10.35 -4.51
N PHE A 396 0.25 11.17 -4.04
CA PHE A 396 1.35 10.74 -3.19
C PHE A 396 0.80 10.33 -1.81
N LEU A 397 1.29 9.21 -1.29
CA LEU A 397 1.01 8.81 0.09
C LEU A 397 2.14 9.35 0.96
N LEU A 398 1.78 10.25 1.87
CA LEU A 398 2.74 11.08 2.62
C LEU A 398 3.70 10.20 3.42
N GLU A 399 3.15 9.30 4.22
CA GLU A 399 3.92 8.49 5.15
C GLU A 399 4.88 7.56 4.41
N TYR A 400 4.44 7.00 3.28
CA TYR A 400 5.23 6.04 2.51
C TYR A 400 6.45 6.70 1.87
N ALA A 401 6.34 7.95 1.44
CA ALA A 401 7.50 8.70 0.95
C ALA A 401 8.55 8.87 2.05
N LEU A 402 8.15 9.11 3.30
CA LEU A 402 9.07 9.29 4.43
C LEU A 402 9.56 7.97 5.04
N LEU A 403 8.76 6.91 5.01
CA LEU A 403 9.17 5.56 5.41
C LEU A 403 10.27 4.99 4.50
N TYR A 404 10.42 5.49 3.27
CA TYR A 404 11.58 5.19 2.43
C TYR A 404 12.91 5.54 3.12
N ASN A 405 12.96 6.66 3.86
CA ASN A 405 14.15 7.08 4.59
C ASN A 405 14.45 6.13 5.75
N ALA A 406 13.41 5.69 6.47
CA ALA A 406 13.54 4.68 7.52
C ALA A 406 14.00 3.33 6.95
N ALA A 407 13.48 2.93 5.78
CA ALA A 407 13.90 1.72 5.09
C ALA A 407 15.36 1.78 4.61
N LEU A 408 15.83 2.93 4.12
CA LEU A 408 17.25 3.14 3.78
C LEU A 408 18.15 3.02 5.01
N LYS A 409 17.73 3.59 6.15
CA LYS A 409 18.46 3.47 7.41
C LYS A 409 18.51 2.02 7.90
N ASP A 410 17.38 1.32 7.93
CA ASP A 410 17.33 -0.09 8.35
C ASP A 410 18.17 -0.99 7.42
N TYR A 411 18.14 -0.73 6.11
CA TYR A 411 19.03 -1.39 5.14
C TYR A 411 20.51 -1.11 5.43
N LEU A 412 20.89 0.14 5.71
CA LEU A 412 22.26 0.48 6.08
C LEU A 412 22.69 -0.24 7.36
N ASP A 413 21.82 -0.25 8.37
CA ASP A 413 22.08 -0.91 9.66
C ASP A 413 22.25 -2.43 9.50
N ALA A 414 21.50 -3.05 8.58
CA ALA A 414 21.57 -4.48 8.32
C ALA A 414 22.76 -4.92 7.46
N THR A 415 23.25 -4.05 6.57
CA THR A 415 24.21 -4.44 5.50
C THR A 415 25.56 -3.74 5.57
N GLY A 416 25.62 -2.54 6.15
CA GLY A 416 26.78 -1.66 6.03
C GLY A 416 27.02 -1.13 4.60
N ASP A 417 26.09 -1.30 3.66
CA ASP A 417 26.24 -0.85 2.26
C ASP A 417 26.03 0.68 2.14
N THR A 418 27.03 1.43 2.59
CA THR A 418 27.08 2.89 2.48
C THR A 418 27.03 3.35 1.02
N ALA A 419 27.55 2.57 0.08
CA ALA A 419 27.62 2.95 -1.33
C ALA A 419 26.21 3.04 -1.95
N THR A 420 25.37 2.02 -1.74
CA THR A 420 23.97 2.04 -2.19
C THR A 420 23.19 3.17 -1.53
N VAL A 421 23.37 3.33 -0.22
CA VAL A 421 22.58 4.32 0.53
C VAL A 421 22.99 5.74 0.18
N MET A 422 24.28 6.01 -0.07
CA MET A 422 24.72 7.31 -0.61
C MET A 422 24.23 7.57 -2.02
N ASP A 423 24.17 6.56 -2.87
CA ASP A 423 23.63 6.68 -4.22
C ASP A 423 22.13 7.04 -4.21
N LEU A 424 21.40 6.63 -3.17
CA LEU A 424 19.98 6.92 -2.97
C LEU A 424 19.71 8.10 -2.02
N TRP A 425 20.76 8.66 -1.39
CA TRP A 425 20.66 9.82 -0.49
C TRP A 425 19.92 11.03 -1.10
N PRO A 426 20.13 11.39 -2.38
CA PRO A 426 19.40 12.52 -2.98
C PRO A 426 17.88 12.35 -2.92
N VAL A 427 17.37 11.11 -2.98
CA VAL A 427 15.94 10.79 -2.85
C VAL A 427 15.48 10.99 -1.41
N ALA A 428 16.22 10.47 -0.44
CA ALA A 428 15.87 10.58 0.98
C ALA A 428 15.79 12.05 1.44
N ARG A 429 16.82 12.84 1.09
CA ARG A 429 16.88 14.28 1.35
C ARG A 429 15.68 15.03 0.76
N LYS A 430 15.22 14.62 -0.42
CA LYS A 430 14.08 15.26 -1.10
C LYS A 430 12.76 15.02 -0.37
N GLN A 431 12.54 13.84 0.18
CA GLN A 431 11.27 13.51 0.85
C GLN A 431 11.06 14.34 2.13
N VAL A 432 12.15 14.73 2.81
CA VAL A 432 12.11 15.63 3.99
C VAL A 432 11.43 16.97 3.67
N GLN A 433 11.48 17.43 2.42
CA GLN A 433 10.83 18.69 2.02
C GLN A 433 9.31 18.64 2.20
N ILE A 434 8.69 17.46 2.20
CA ILE A 434 7.27 17.27 2.53
C ILE A 434 6.98 17.90 3.90
N VAL A 435 7.80 17.58 4.92
CA VAL A 435 7.60 18.05 6.30
C VAL A 435 7.82 19.56 6.38
N ARG A 436 8.91 20.07 5.79
CA ARG A 436 9.20 21.52 5.77
C ARG A 436 8.08 22.36 5.16
N ASN A 437 7.35 21.80 4.20
CA ASN A 437 6.24 22.50 3.54
C ASN A 437 4.91 22.41 4.31
N LEU A 438 4.80 21.54 5.30
CA LEU A 438 3.57 21.28 6.06
C LEU A 438 3.63 21.82 7.50
N VAL A 439 4.81 22.00 8.08
CA VAL A 439 4.94 22.49 9.45
C VAL A 439 4.80 24.01 9.47
N MET A 440 3.86 24.49 10.28
CA MET A 440 3.59 25.91 10.50
C MET A 440 4.63 26.53 11.44
N SER A 441 4.64 27.86 11.54
CA SER A 441 5.60 28.60 12.36
C SER A 441 5.50 28.29 13.86
N ASP A 442 4.33 27.85 14.33
CA ASP A 442 4.09 27.41 15.71
C ASP A 442 4.56 25.98 16.00
N GLY A 443 4.97 25.22 14.97
CA GLY A 443 5.42 23.84 15.07
C GLY A 443 4.33 22.78 14.89
N LEU A 444 3.07 23.16 14.70
CA LEU A 444 2.02 22.22 14.32
C LEU A 444 2.03 21.94 12.82
N VAL A 445 1.61 20.73 12.44
CA VAL A 445 1.38 20.38 11.05
C VAL A 445 0.08 21.01 10.56
N ASP A 446 0.12 21.64 9.38
CA ASP A 446 -1.07 22.09 8.66
C ASP A 446 -1.85 20.87 8.14
N TYR A 447 -2.71 20.33 9.01
CA TYR A 447 -3.47 19.11 8.77
C TYR A 447 -4.42 19.26 7.57
N ALA A 448 -5.09 20.41 7.43
CA ALA A 448 -6.01 20.66 6.32
C ALA A 448 -5.27 20.65 4.97
N ARG A 449 -4.10 21.28 4.90
CA ARG A 449 -3.24 21.22 3.70
C ARG A 449 -2.74 19.81 3.44
N ALA A 450 -2.31 19.07 4.47
CA ALA A 450 -1.85 17.70 4.32
C ALA A 450 -2.94 16.79 3.71
N MET A 451 -4.16 16.82 4.26
CA MET A 451 -5.29 16.03 3.77
C MET A 451 -5.74 16.42 2.35
N LYS A 452 -5.55 17.69 1.95
CA LYS A 452 -5.86 18.15 0.59
C LYS A 452 -4.78 17.72 -0.42
N ALA A 453 -3.50 17.79 -0.03
CA ALA A 453 -2.37 17.58 -0.93
C ALA A 453 -1.95 16.11 -1.07
N TYR A 454 -2.16 15.30 -0.03
CA TYR A 454 -1.65 13.94 0.05
C TYR A 454 -2.75 12.94 0.38
N TRP A 455 -2.49 11.67 0.10
CA TRP A 455 -3.16 10.58 0.78
C TRP A 455 -2.43 10.35 2.12
N VAL A 456 -3.16 10.46 3.23
CA VAL A 456 -2.69 10.14 4.58
C VAL A 456 -3.42 8.88 5.04
N PHE A 457 -2.68 7.81 5.32
CA PHE A 457 -3.20 6.46 5.49
C PHE A 457 -3.33 6.04 6.96
N PHE A 458 -2.19 5.81 7.63
CA PHE A 458 -2.02 5.15 8.93
C PHE A 458 -2.62 3.74 9.12
N ASP A 459 -3.88 3.53 8.75
CA ASP A 459 -4.61 2.27 8.94
C ASP A 459 -5.89 2.22 8.09
N TRP A 460 -6.42 1.02 7.86
CA TRP A 460 -7.71 0.79 7.19
C TRP A 460 -8.89 1.04 8.14
N ASN A 461 -8.97 2.24 8.70
CA ASN A 461 -10.05 2.64 9.61
C ASN A 461 -10.62 4.01 9.24
N ASP A 462 -11.80 4.04 8.63
CA ASP A 462 -12.47 5.27 8.19
C ASP A 462 -12.91 6.18 9.35
N LYS A 463 -12.98 5.65 10.58
CA LYS A 463 -13.28 6.44 11.78
C LYS A 463 -12.06 7.20 12.30
N LEU A 464 -10.85 6.89 11.82
CA LEU A 464 -9.62 7.45 12.34
C LEU A 464 -9.44 8.92 11.92
N HIS A 465 -9.43 9.80 12.91
CA HIS A 465 -8.92 11.15 12.77
C HIS A 465 -7.39 11.12 12.86
N ARG A 466 -6.70 11.69 11.86
CA ARG A 466 -5.26 11.44 11.63
C ARG A 466 -4.34 12.57 12.10
N GLU A 467 -4.87 13.66 12.64
CA GLU A 467 -4.08 14.86 12.99
C GLU A 467 -2.94 14.57 13.96
N ALA A 468 -3.25 14.06 15.16
CA ALA A 468 -2.24 13.77 16.17
C ALA A 468 -1.26 12.67 15.71
N ALA A 469 -1.76 11.62 15.04
CA ALA A 469 -0.91 10.59 14.46
C ALA A 469 0.07 11.17 13.42
N LEU A 470 -0.39 12.09 12.57
CA LEU A 470 0.43 12.77 11.58
C LEU A 470 1.52 13.63 12.24
N GLN A 471 1.18 14.41 13.26
CA GLN A 471 2.16 15.21 14.03
C GLN A 471 3.28 14.31 14.58
N GLY A 472 2.92 13.22 15.27
CA GLY A 472 3.87 12.25 15.81
C GLY A 472 4.75 11.60 14.75
N PHE A 473 4.11 11.13 13.67
CA PHE A 473 4.79 10.46 12.56
C PHE A 473 5.80 11.35 11.85
N LEU A 474 5.48 12.63 11.60
CA LEU A 474 6.43 13.53 10.94
C LEU A 474 7.66 13.78 11.80
N VAL A 475 7.51 13.88 13.13
CA VAL A 475 8.68 13.97 14.02
C VAL A 475 9.51 12.70 13.99
N PHE A 476 8.87 11.52 14.02
CA PHE A 476 9.56 10.24 13.83
C PHE A 476 10.35 10.23 12.52
N ALA A 477 9.73 10.59 11.40
CA ALA A 477 10.36 10.61 10.09
C ALA A 477 11.55 11.58 9.99
N LEU A 478 11.45 12.77 10.62
CA LEU A 478 12.57 13.71 10.69
C LEU A 478 13.74 13.14 11.48
N LYS A 479 13.47 12.50 12.63
CA LYS A 479 14.50 11.87 13.46
C LYS A 479 15.20 10.72 12.73
N GLU A 480 14.43 9.85 12.06
CA GLU A 480 15.00 8.77 11.23
C GLU A 480 15.83 9.31 10.06
N SER A 481 15.38 10.38 9.41
CA SER A 481 16.11 11.02 8.30
C SER A 481 17.42 11.66 8.78
N TYR A 482 17.42 12.32 9.94
CA TYR A 482 18.63 12.90 10.52
C TYR A 482 19.61 11.83 11.01
N ALA A 483 19.10 10.73 11.60
CA ALA A 483 19.91 9.59 11.99
C ALA A 483 20.56 8.90 10.77
N LEU A 484 19.82 8.77 9.66
CA LEU A 484 20.38 8.31 8.38
C LEU A 484 21.51 9.22 7.91
N ALA A 485 21.28 10.54 7.88
CA ALA A 485 22.28 11.52 7.48
C ALA A 485 23.56 11.43 8.32
N SER A 486 23.39 11.28 9.65
CA SER A 486 24.50 11.16 10.60
C SER A 486 25.32 9.89 10.36
N LYS A 487 24.67 8.76 10.04
CA LYS A 487 25.36 7.50 9.69
C LYS A 487 26.17 7.60 8.40
N LEU A 488 25.77 8.51 7.51
CA LEU A 488 26.43 8.77 6.23
C LEU A 488 27.48 9.88 6.30
N GLY A 489 27.55 10.64 7.40
CA GLY A 489 28.43 11.80 7.55
C GLY A 489 28.00 13.02 6.73
N VAL A 490 26.70 13.13 6.42
CA VAL A 490 26.09 14.22 5.62
C VAL A 490 24.99 14.96 6.38
N GLU A 491 24.94 14.83 7.70
CA GLU A 491 23.97 15.48 8.59
C GLU A 491 23.95 17.02 8.47
N GLY A 492 25.06 17.62 8.01
CA GLY A 492 25.13 19.05 7.70
C GLY A 492 24.12 19.50 6.64
N GLU A 493 23.69 18.62 5.73
CA GLU A 493 22.65 18.93 4.73
C GLU A 493 21.24 19.01 5.34
N LEU A 494 21.05 18.51 6.56
CA LEU A 494 19.80 18.45 7.31
C LEU A 494 19.92 19.09 8.70
N SER A 495 20.83 20.07 8.85
CA SER A 495 21.14 20.68 10.15
C SER A 495 19.96 21.41 10.81
N ASP A 496 18.94 21.77 10.03
CA ASP A 496 17.71 22.40 10.53
C ASP A 496 16.74 21.41 11.21
N LEU A 497 16.86 20.11 10.90
CA LEU A 497 15.88 19.12 11.34
C LEU A 497 15.79 18.94 12.85
N PRO A 498 16.88 18.86 13.63
CA PRO A 498 16.78 18.74 15.08
C PRO A 498 15.97 19.90 15.69
N ALA A 499 16.27 21.14 15.29
CA ALA A 499 15.56 22.32 15.78
C ALA A 499 14.09 22.35 15.32
N LEU A 500 13.78 21.85 14.12
CA LEU A 500 12.41 21.71 13.63
C LEU A 500 11.64 20.66 14.45
N SER A 501 12.22 19.47 14.65
CA SER A 501 11.64 18.41 15.49
C SER A 501 11.37 18.88 16.92
N ASP A 502 12.29 19.61 17.54
CA ASP A 502 12.11 20.16 18.90
C ASP A 502 10.99 21.19 18.98
N ARG A 503 10.76 21.98 17.92
CA ARG A 503 9.60 22.87 17.84
C ARG A 503 8.30 22.08 17.74
N MET A 504 8.27 21.06 16.88
CA MET A 504 7.09 20.21 16.69
C MET A 504 6.71 19.43 17.96
N VAL A 505 7.71 18.92 18.69
CA VAL A 505 7.50 18.25 19.98
C VAL A 505 6.91 19.22 21.00
N ARG A 506 7.48 20.42 21.15
CA ARG A 506 6.95 21.45 22.06
C ARG A 506 5.51 21.84 21.72
N ALA A 507 5.21 22.01 20.43
CA ALA A 507 3.86 22.33 19.97
C ALA A 507 2.85 21.21 20.31
N ALA A 508 3.22 19.95 20.07
CA ALA A 508 2.39 18.80 20.42
C ALA A 508 2.16 18.70 21.94
N LEU A 509 3.19 18.90 22.76
CA LEU A 509 3.06 18.86 24.22
C LEU A 509 2.22 20.02 24.79
N ASP A 510 2.18 21.17 24.12
CA ASP A 510 1.36 22.32 24.52
C ASP A 510 -0.09 22.19 24.06
N LYS A 511 -0.32 21.68 22.84
CA LYS A 511 -1.65 21.74 22.18
C LYS A 511 -2.39 20.41 22.11
N MET A 512 -1.69 19.28 22.17
CA MET A 512 -2.26 17.96 21.90
C MET A 512 -2.18 17.01 23.11
N TYR A 513 -1.36 17.32 24.12
CA TYR A 513 -1.17 16.46 25.28
C TYR A 513 -2.06 16.84 26.46
N ASP A 514 -3.00 15.96 26.80
CA ASP A 514 -3.80 16.06 28.02
C ASP A 514 -3.03 15.47 29.19
N ARG A 515 -2.44 16.34 30.03
CA ARG A 515 -1.67 15.93 31.21
C ARG A 515 -2.52 15.25 32.28
N GLN A 516 -3.82 15.53 32.35
CA GLN A 516 -4.70 14.93 33.35
C GLN A 516 -5.01 13.48 32.98
N ASN A 517 -5.32 13.24 31.70
CA ASN A 517 -5.65 11.90 31.20
C ASN A 517 -4.44 11.15 30.65
N ARG A 518 -3.27 11.79 30.56
CA ARG A 518 -2.00 11.23 30.05
C ARG A 518 -2.14 10.67 28.63
N LEU A 519 -2.87 11.38 27.79
CA LEU A 519 -3.18 10.96 26.42
C LEU A 519 -3.08 12.13 25.46
N PHE A 520 -2.82 11.81 24.19
CA PHE A 520 -2.78 12.76 23.09
C PHE A 520 -4.09 12.76 22.32
N ALA A 521 -4.57 13.95 21.99
CA ALA A 521 -5.69 14.21 21.11
C ALA A 521 -5.32 15.27 20.07
N GLY A 522 -6.04 15.33 18.95
CA GLY A 522 -5.85 16.38 17.95
C GLY A 522 -6.24 17.76 18.50
N ALA A 523 -5.65 18.82 17.96
CA ALA A 523 -6.04 20.19 18.28
C ALA A 523 -7.37 20.56 17.62
N LEU A 524 -7.70 19.91 16.49
CA LEU A 524 -8.94 20.10 15.74
C LEU A 524 -10.02 19.07 16.11
N ASP A 525 -9.61 17.89 16.58
CA ASP A 525 -10.50 16.78 16.93
C ASP A 525 -9.98 16.05 18.18
N PRO A 526 -10.78 15.98 19.27
CA PRO A 526 -10.36 15.38 20.53
C PRO A 526 -10.36 13.84 20.50
N GLN A 527 -10.56 13.19 19.34
CA GLN A 527 -10.56 11.74 19.22
C GLN A 527 -9.29 11.11 19.78
N ILE A 528 -9.49 10.18 20.71
CA ILE A 528 -8.43 9.28 21.19
C ILE A 528 -8.35 8.07 20.26
N SER A 529 -7.16 7.80 19.74
CA SER A 529 -6.90 6.63 18.90
C SER A 529 -5.57 5.99 19.26
N TYR A 530 -5.44 4.70 18.96
CA TYR A 530 -4.17 3.99 19.06
C TYR A 530 -3.12 4.64 18.15
N ALA A 531 -3.49 5.00 16.91
CA ALA A 531 -2.56 5.63 15.97
C ALA A 531 -1.94 6.91 16.54
N SER A 532 -2.75 7.77 17.18
CA SER A 532 -2.27 9.00 17.81
C SER A 532 -1.22 8.71 18.88
N GLN A 533 -1.52 7.81 19.82
CA GLN A 533 -0.60 7.54 20.94
C GLN A 533 0.69 6.86 20.46
N ILE A 534 0.55 5.88 19.57
CA ILE A 534 1.68 5.12 18.99
C ILE A 534 2.66 6.09 18.36
N TRP A 535 2.19 6.97 17.47
CA TRP A 535 3.08 7.88 16.75
C TRP A 535 3.60 9.03 17.60
N MET A 536 2.89 9.47 18.64
CA MET A 536 3.43 10.43 19.60
C MET A 536 4.55 9.82 20.46
N VAL A 537 4.41 8.55 20.86
CA VAL A 537 5.48 7.81 21.56
C VAL A 537 6.66 7.53 20.63
N LEU A 538 6.44 7.00 19.43
CA LEU A 538 7.51 6.71 18.47
C LEU A 538 8.19 7.98 17.95
N GLY A 539 7.45 9.08 17.82
CA GLY A 539 8.00 10.41 17.53
C GLY A 539 8.82 10.99 18.69
N GLY A 540 8.71 10.43 19.89
CA GLY A 540 9.42 10.86 21.09
C GLY A 540 8.91 12.19 21.63
N MET A 541 7.59 12.44 21.54
CA MET A 541 6.94 13.53 22.27
C MET A 541 6.99 13.28 23.78
N VAL A 542 6.84 12.01 24.16
CA VAL A 542 7.07 11.49 25.52
C VAL A 542 8.03 10.31 25.41
N THR A 543 8.83 10.08 26.46
CA THR A 543 9.82 8.99 26.50
C THR A 543 9.89 8.39 27.90
N GLY A 544 10.54 7.23 28.05
CA GLY A 544 10.75 6.60 29.35
C GLY A 544 9.44 6.32 30.08
N GLU A 545 9.36 6.70 31.36
CA GLU A 545 8.19 6.41 32.19
C GLU A 545 6.91 7.08 31.70
N GLU A 546 6.98 8.32 31.19
CA GLU A 546 5.79 9.01 30.68
C GLU A 546 5.22 8.30 29.44
N ALA A 547 6.08 7.75 28.57
CA ALA A 547 5.63 6.94 27.44
C ALA A 547 4.95 5.64 27.89
N LYS A 548 5.41 5.01 28.99
CA LYS A 548 4.73 3.86 29.57
C LYS A 548 3.34 4.24 30.06
N GLU A 549 3.25 5.34 30.81
CA GLU A 549 1.97 5.81 31.36
C GLU A 549 0.95 6.09 30.25
N VAL A 550 1.36 6.69 29.13
CA VAL A 550 0.49 6.92 27.96
C VAL A 550 -0.03 5.61 27.36
N LEU A 551 0.85 4.61 27.16
CA LEU A 551 0.44 3.34 26.54
C LEU A 551 -0.42 2.48 27.48
N LEU A 552 -0.17 2.53 28.79
CA LEU A 552 -1.02 1.87 29.78
C LEU A 552 -2.39 2.56 29.88
N ALA A 553 -2.43 3.90 29.92
CA ALA A 553 -3.68 4.65 29.89
C ALA A 553 -4.50 4.39 28.62
N LEU A 554 -3.86 4.19 27.47
CA LEU A 554 -4.53 3.84 26.22
C LEU A 554 -5.26 2.49 26.30
N GLU A 555 -4.66 1.47 26.91
CA GLU A 555 -5.29 0.14 27.03
C GLU A 555 -6.57 0.17 27.88
N GLU A 556 -6.69 1.12 28.81
CA GLU A 556 -7.88 1.31 29.64
C GLU A 556 -9.04 2.01 28.89
N ARG A 557 -8.79 2.59 27.71
CA ARG A 557 -9.79 3.34 26.94
C ARG A 557 -10.61 2.42 26.03
N THR A 558 -11.88 2.25 26.38
CA THR A 558 -12.85 1.50 25.56
C THR A 558 -13.40 2.29 24.38
N ASP A 559 -13.34 3.62 24.44
CA ASP A 559 -13.77 4.55 23.41
C ASP A 559 -12.68 4.91 22.40
N ALA A 560 -11.44 4.44 22.61
CA ALA A 560 -10.33 4.70 21.69
C ALA A 560 -10.53 3.97 20.35
N VAL A 561 -10.25 4.67 19.24
CA VAL A 561 -10.24 4.04 17.91
C VAL A 561 -9.06 3.07 17.82
N LYS A 562 -9.40 1.79 17.62
CA LYS A 562 -8.44 0.67 17.56
C LYS A 562 -7.88 0.44 16.15
N PRO A 563 -6.71 -0.22 16.04
CA PRO A 563 -6.19 -0.67 14.76
C PRO A 563 -7.09 -1.72 14.11
N ASN A 564 -7.25 -1.65 12.78
CA ASN A 564 -7.95 -2.63 11.95
C ASN A 564 -7.01 -3.55 11.17
N SER A 565 -5.71 -3.24 11.15
CA SER A 565 -4.71 -4.01 10.43
C SER A 565 -3.51 -4.38 11.30
N PRO A 566 -2.85 -5.52 11.02
CA PRO A 566 -1.58 -5.85 11.65
C PRO A 566 -0.46 -4.83 11.36
N TYR A 567 -0.60 -4.03 10.29
CA TYR A 567 0.32 -2.94 9.96
C TYR A 567 0.45 -1.93 11.11
N LEU A 568 -0.66 -1.43 11.65
CA LEU A 568 -0.59 -0.50 12.77
C LEU A 568 -0.22 -1.19 14.10
N TYR A 569 -0.61 -2.47 14.28
CA TYR A 569 -0.15 -3.26 15.42
C TYR A 569 1.37 -3.44 15.46
N HIS A 570 2.07 -3.53 14.32
CA HIS A 570 3.53 -3.53 14.30
C HIS A 570 4.10 -2.34 15.08
N TYR A 571 3.66 -1.12 14.75
CA TYR A 571 4.13 0.09 15.40
C TYR A 571 3.70 0.15 16.87
N TYR A 572 2.55 -0.45 17.22
CA TYR A 572 2.14 -0.57 18.61
C TYR A 572 3.10 -1.45 19.42
N ILE A 573 3.44 -2.64 18.92
CA ILE A 573 4.43 -3.52 19.56
C ILE A 573 5.78 -2.81 19.69
N GLN A 574 6.22 -2.10 18.65
CA GLN A 574 7.47 -1.34 18.70
C GLN A 574 7.43 -0.21 19.74
N ALA A 575 6.29 0.48 19.90
CA ALA A 575 6.11 1.51 20.93
C ALA A 575 6.15 0.93 22.35
N LEU A 576 5.51 -0.22 22.58
CA LEU A 576 5.56 -0.94 23.87
C LEU A 576 7.01 -1.33 24.23
N ILE A 577 7.75 -1.92 23.29
CA ILE A 577 9.15 -2.31 23.49
C ILE A 577 10.01 -1.07 23.77
N ASN A 578 9.90 0.00 22.98
CA ASN A 578 10.69 1.21 23.15
C ASN A 578 10.43 1.90 24.50
N SER A 579 9.24 1.71 25.07
CA SER A 579 8.87 2.22 26.39
C SER A 579 9.26 1.28 27.54
N GLY A 580 9.78 0.07 27.26
CA GLY A 580 10.12 -0.92 28.29
C GLY A 580 8.94 -1.75 28.80
N LEU A 581 7.80 -1.74 28.10
CA LEU A 581 6.61 -2.55 28.39
C LEU A 581 6.72 -3.93 27.71
N HIS A 582 7.76 -4.68 28.08
CA HIS A 582 8.12 -5.94 27.41
C HIS A 582 7.06 -7.03 27.59
N LYS A 583 6.45 -7.11 28.79
CA LYS A 583 5.40 -8.09 29.08
C LYS A 583 4.16 -7.79 28.24
N GLU A 584 3.73 -6.53 28.20
CA GLU A 584 2.58 -6.07 27.43
C GLU A 584 2.81 -6.28 25.92
N ALA A 585 4.04 -6.05 25.43
CA ALA A 585 4.42 -6.35 24.05
C ALA A 585 4.28 -7.85 23.74
N LYS A 586 4.78 -8.73 24.61
CA LYS A 586 4.65 -10.19 24.47
C LYS A 586 3.19 -10.62 24.49
N ASP A 587 2.42 -10.13 25.47
CA ASP A 587 1.01 -10.45 25.63
C ASP A 587 0.20 -10.01 24.42
N LYS A 588 0.41 -8.79 23.92
CA LYS A 588 -0.31 -8.24 22.76
C LYS A 588 0.05 -8.94 21.46
N LEU A 589 1.33 -9.24 21.23
CA LEU A 589 1.76 -10.01 20.06
C LEU A 589 1.13 -11.41 20.08
N THR A 590 1.17 -12.07 21.23
CA THR A 590 0.66 -13.43 21.39
C THR A 590 -0.86 -13.47 21.30
N SER A 591 -1.58 -12.46 21.83
CA SER A 591 -3.03 -12.41 21.74
C SER A 591 -3.49 -12.17 20.30
N TYR A 592 -2.98 -11.12 19.65
CA TYR A 592 -3.47 -10.66 18.36
C TYR A 592 -3.10 -11.64 17.22
N TRP A 593 -1.81 -11.96 17.05
CA TRP A 593 -1.40 -12.92 16.03
C TRP A 593 -1.78 -14.35 16.41
N GLY A 594 -1.76 -14.70 17.70
CA GLY A 594 -2.23 -16.00 18.16
C GLY A 594 -3.72 -16.23 17.90
N SER A 595 -4.54 -15.18 17.84
CA SER A 595 -5.95 -15.28 17.43
C SER A 595 -6.08 -15.72 15.97
N MET A 596 -5.28 -15.16 15.05
CA MET A 596 -5.20 -15.65 13.66
C MET A 596 -4.73 -17.10 13.59
N VAL A 597 -3.72 -17.49 14.40
CA VAL A 597 -3.27 -18.89 14.49
C VAL A 597 -4.41 -19.83 14.91
N LYS A 598 -5.15 -19.47 15.97
CA LYS A 598 -6.30 -20.26 16.47
C LYS A 598 -7.43 -20.36 15.45
N LYS A 599 -7.62 -19.32 14.64
CA LYS A 599 -8.58 -19.27 13.53
C LYS A 599 -8.10 -20.04 12.28
N GLY A 600 -6.91 -20.63 12.31
CA GLY A 600 -6.40 -21.53 11.27
C GLY A 600 -5.63 -20.83 10.15
N ALA A 601 -5.06 -19.65 10.40
CA ALA A 601 -4.20 -18.96 9.43
C ALA A 601 -2.97 -19.81 9.04
N ASP A 602 -2.77 -19.99 7.73
CA ASP A 602 -1.51 -20.51 7.18
C ASP A 602 -0.48 -19.39 6.96
N THR A 603 -0.98 -18.21 6.62
CA THR A 603 -0.28 -16.94 6.42
C THR A 603 -1.06 -15.82 7.11
N PHE A 604 -0.39 -14.73 7.49
CA PHE A 604 -1.06 -13.61 8.15
C PHE A 604 -1.77 -12.69 7.18
N TRP A 605 -2.89 -12.13 7.66
CA TRP A 605 -3.89 -11.47 6.84
C TRP A 605 -3.67 -9.97 6.77
N GLU A 606 -4.10 -9.35 5.67
CA GLU A 606 -4.02 -7.90 5.45
C GLU A 606 -4.78 -7.09 6.49
N VAL A 607 -5.99 -7.55 6.81
CA VAL A 607 -6.95 -6.91 7.70
C VAL A 607 -7.44 -7.95 8.69
N PHE A 608 -7.46 -7.60 9.97
CA PHE A 608 -7.94 -8.50 11.01
C PHE A 608 -8.40 -7.73 12.24
N ASP A 609 -9.65 -8.00 12.62
CA ASP A 609 -10.27 -7.56 13.88
C ASP A 609 -10.73 -8.81 14.63
N GLU A 610 -10.28 -8.97 15.87
CA GLU A 610 -10.61 -10.11 16.73
C GLU A 610 -12.13 -10.23 16.99
N GLY A 611 -12.87 -9.11 16.88
CA GLY A 611 -14.32 -9.05 17.04
C GLY A 611 -15.12 -9.13 15.73
N ASN A 612 -14.48 -9.12 14.57
CA ASN A 612 -15.17 -9.11 13.27
C ASN A 612 -14.40 -9.86 12.18
N ASP A 613 -14.72 -11.15 12.03
CA ASP A 613 -14.10 -12.03 11.02
C ASP A 613 -14.38 -11.62 9.57
N TYR A 614 -15.39 -10.77 9.33
CA TYR A 614 -15.83 -10.33 8.00
C TYR A 614 -15.36 -8.92 7.64
N LEU A 615 -14.48 -8.32 8.45
CA LEU A 615 -13.97 -6.98 8.21
C LEU A 615 -13.30 -6.89 6.83
N SER A 616 -13.72 -5.94 6.01
CA SER A 616 -13.17 -5.72 4.67
C SER A 616 -13.33 -4.25 4.28
N PRO A 617 -12.23 -3.49 4.08
CA PRO A 617 -12.30 -2.13 3.56
C PRO A 617 -12.77 -2.09 2.09
N TYR A 618 -12.82 -3.25 1.42
CA TYR A 618 -13.18 -3.37 0.00
C TYR A 618 -14.64 -3.77 -0.24
N GLY A 619 -15.47 -3.82 0.81
CA GLY A 619 -16.87 -4.22 0.71
C GLY A 619 -17.14 -5.70 0.42
N PHE A 620 -16.10 -6.55 0.32
CA PHE A 620 -16.25 -7.98 0.09
C PHE A 620 -15.05 -8.76 0.66
N TYR A 621 -15.22 -9.46 1.77
CA TYR A 621 -14.11 -10.12 2.48
C TYR A 621 -13.35 -11.18 1.67
N PRO A 622 -13.91 -11.91 0.68
CA PRO A 622 -13.09 -12.76 -0.19
C PRO A 622 -12.06 -11.98 -1.02
N MET A 623 -12.22 -10.65 -1.16
CA MET A 623 -11.25 -9.76 -1.84
C MET A 623 -10.04 -9.37 -0.98
N ASN A 624 -10.12 -9.48 0.35
CA ASN A 624 -8.99 -9.22 1.25
C ASN A 624 -7.83 -10.17 0.92
N SER A 625 -6.58 -9.77 1.15
CA SER A 625 -5.45 -10.70 1.06
C SER A 625 -5.29 -11.49 2.37
N TYR A 626 -5.24 -12.82 2.29
CA TYR A 626 -4.95 -13.71 3.44
C TYR A 626 -3.48 -14.16 3.48
N CYS A 627 -2.65 -13.65 2.58
CA CYS A 627 -1.21 -13.63 2.70
C CYS A 627 -0.74 -12.18 2.45
N HIS A 628 -0.48 -11.42 3.51
CA HIS A 628 -0.08 -10.02 3.38
C HIS A 628 1.15 -9.71 4.22
N ALA A 629 2.16 -9.16 3.57
CA ALA A 629 3.50 -9.15 4.09
C ALA A 629 3.69 -8.16 5.25
N TRP A 630 2.94 -7.05 5.29
CA TRP A 630 2.98 -6.15 6.44
C TRP A 630 2.57 -6.81 7.78
N SER A 631 1.96 -8.00 7.72
CA SER A 631 1.48 -8.76 8.88
C SER A 631 2.49 -9.81 9.34
N CYS A 632 3.61 -9.99 8.62
CA CYS A 632 4.67 -10.93 8.99
C CYS A 632 5.65 -10.38 10.04
N THR A 633 5.44 -9.15 10.52
CA THR A 633 6.35 -8.44 11.43
C THR A 633 6.62 -9.10 12.79
N PRO A 634 5.83 -10.05 13.33
CA PRO A 634 6.27 -10.85 14.47
C PRO A 634 7.61 -11.54 14.26
N VAL A 635 7.95 -11.94 13.02
CA VAL A 635 9.27 -12.50 12.68
C VAL A 635 10.39 -11.56 13.12
N TYR A 636 10.25 -10.27 12.87
CA TYR A 636 11.23 -9.27 13.27
C TYR A 636 11.34 -9.19 14.79
N PHE A 637 10.21 -9.06 15.51
CA PHE A 637 10.24 -8.89 16.97
C PHE A 637 10.77 -10.12 17.70
N ILE A 638 10.25 -11.31 17.37
CA ILE A 638 10.61 -12.57 18.01
C ILE A 638 12.13 -12.82 17.89
N ARG A 639 12.71 -12.47 16.74
CA ARG A 639 14.11 -12.75 16.42
C ARG A 639 15.07 -11.62 16.81
N LYS A 640 14.59 -10.38 16.89
CA LYS A 640 15.40 -9.22 17.34
C LYS A 640 15.47 -9.12 18.87
N TYR A 641 14.40 -9.50 19.58
CA TYR A 641 14.29 -9.40 21.04
C TYR A 641 14.03 -10.80 21.67
N PRO A 642 14.97 -11.76 21.54
CA PRO A 642 14.80 -13.10 22.08
C PRO A 642 14.53 -13.09 23.60
N GLU A 643 15.08 -12.13 24.34
CA GLU A 643 14.85 -11.94 25.78
C GLU A 643 13.39 -11.60 26.14
N ILE A 644 12.62 -11.07 25.18
CA ILE A 644 11.20 -10.76 25.39
C ILE A 644 10.35 -11.97 24.95
N PHE A 645 10.65 -12.53 23.78
CA PHE A 645 9.73 -13.45 23.09
C PHE A 645 10.13 -14.92 23.14
N GLN A 646 11.39 -15.25 23.38
CA GLN A 646 11.89 -16.64 23.34
C GLN A 646 12.20 -17.23 24.73
N GLU A 647 12.25 -16.40 25.77
CA GLU A 647 12.38 -16.79 27.18
C GLU A 647 11.06 -17.21 27.84
#